data_AF-A0A956DY90-F1
#
_entry.id   AF-A0A956DY90-F1
#
_cell.length_a   1.000
_cell.length_b   1.000
_cell.length_c   1.000
_cell.angle_alpha   90.00
_cell.angle_beta   90.00
_cell.angle_gamma   90.00
#
_symmetry.space_group_name_H-M   'P 1'
#
loop_
_entity.id
_entity.type
_entity.pdbx_description
1 polymer ?
#
loop_
_entity_poly.entity_id
_entity_poly.type
_entity_poly.pdbx_seq_one_letter_code
_entity_poly.pdbx_strand_id
1 'polypeptide(L)'
;MMRRALVTALVGVASVAGCSDDDVAPPERSRSLQDLVLSRVAPALVLPGTDLRVEGSFPGVVEQLELRLQGSLGGAPTNLSIPLQRDGGALVGSWPESVPRGSGVVLAHLVGVDAVDGREHTSGPAQWDVSSEARLAPTLDSVQGGVAFVNDAIQVKGSGFLLGGGEGESRVTVGGCFQPAAATSCDPVAARSVRLIPGAADDRDAGSFVFAPRIAGIGAGTFKGSVRVENAPTQAEGGASDELPLELELLTPRVFGLSPTAGSLGQKVAVNGGGFVAQDEEDPTPAATRLRLSGEFMLAAGPSVPVSFELVPGFESGNRLVYVLNEGDALGTSADLRRTEGTLIGDITPIVSYGGETVMGSPESVELDLLPVKQVVYVRFLEGYVESLRHFGLRAVDEAVRARAFEVARQLYAGLSVDFRAEEPEDFGLFTRIDVSGVDPNGLGLLGYDNTPGKDTDNLRLDDRVGGVNAVTQENGDPGFGGVFVESLFGFSQHPGKLATQLSGADPAFDRLFDEFRPDVTKHPVLATESDVLPLARVATCEAPGSRGERVACAVHALGSLIGDTLAHELGHALGLAQPDGDGFHNVTDAPGRLMDGGSSREFRERARLLGHERVVFCEQNYAYLQRILGAGDDPDPNRPACD
;
A
#
# COMPACT_ATOMS: atom_id res chain seq x y z
N MET A 1 -11.96 -79.62 -32.79
CA MET A 1 -11.05 -80.80 -32.68
C MET A 1 -9.61 -80.31 -32.54
N MET A 2 -8.62 -81.21 -32.47
CA MET A 2 -7.15 -80.97 -32.38
C MET A 2 -6.67 -79.74 -33.17
N ARG A 3 -5.77 -78.84 -32.71
CA ARG A 3 -4.64 -78.84 -31.73
C ARG A 3 -3.34 -79.51 -32.24
N ARG A 4 -2.28 -78.69 -32.45
CA ARG A 4 -0.86 -79.00 -32.83
C ARG A 4 -0.65 -79.49 -34.28
N ALA A 5 0.52 -79.39 -34.94
CA ALA A 5 1.75 -78.52 -34.89
C ALA A 5 2.64 -78.93 -36.13
N LEU A 6 3.94 -78.63 -36.37
CA LEU A 6 5.08 -77.93 -35.72
C LEU A 6 6.20 -77.68 -36.79
N VAL A 7 7.15 -76.73 -36.57
CA VAL A 7 8.45 -76.54 -37.32
C VAL A 7 8.34 -76.03 -38.78
N THR A 8 9.04 -75.03 -39.34
CA THR A 8 10.18 -74.09 -39.02
C THR A 8 11.53 -74.35 -39.73
N ALA A 9 11.85 -73.51 -40.72
CA ALA A 9 13.20 -73.04 -41.13
C ALA A 9 13.00 -71.74 -41.97
N LEU A 10 13.68 -70.58 -41.83
CA LEU A 10 15.13 -70.24 -41.80
C LEU A 10 15.85 -70.64 -43.12
N VAL A 11 16.60 -69.80 -43.86
CA VAL A 11 17.04 -68.37 -43.79
C VAL A 11 17.05 -67.84 -45.26
N GLY A 12 16.92 -66.55 -45.64
CA GLY A 12 16.82 -65.26 -44.92
C GLY A 12 17.83 -64.22 -45.48
N VAL A 13 17.48 -62.92 -45.51
CA VAL A 13 18.36 -61.80 -45.95
C VAL A 13 18.13 -60.58 -45.05
N ALA A 14 19.19 -59.81 -44.76
CA ALA A 14 19.15 -58.68 -43.83
C ALA A 14 19.36 -57.33 -44.51
N SER A 15 18.69 -56.31 -43.99
CA SER A 15 19.00 -54.88 -44.14
C SER A 15 18.68 -54.18 -42.81
N VAL A 16 19.45 -53.16 -42.46
CA VAL A 16 19.61 -52.67 -41.08
C VAL A 16 18.96 -51.29 -40.88
N ALA A 17 18.75 -50.93 -39.62
CA ALA A 17 18.07 -49.75 -39.07
C ALA A 17 16.52 -49.85 -39.08
N GLY A 18 15.84 -49.53 -37.98
CA GLY A 18 16.39 -49.13 -36.68
C GLY A 18 15.40 -48.36 -35.81
N CYS A 19 14.27 -48.98 -35.49
CA CYS A 19 13.30 -48.39 -34.56
C CYS A 19 13.87 -48.42 -33.14
N SER A 20 14.05 -47.25 -32.53
CA SER A 20 14.17 -47.13 -31.08
C SER A 20 12.78 -47.21 -30.46
N ASP A 21 12.63 -48.02 -29.41
CA ASP A 21 11.57 -47.82 -28.44
C ASP A 21 11.91 -46.54 -27.65
N ASP A 22 11.07 -45.52 -27.74
CA ASP A 22 11.08 -44.41 -26.77
C ASP A 22 10.00 -44.71 -25.73
N ASP A 23 10.41 -44.83 -24.46
CA ASP A 23 9.49 -44.96 -23.33
C ASP A 23 8.58 -43.72 -23.28
N VAL A 24 7.30 -43.90 -23.64
CA VAL A 24 6.27 -42.89 -23.44
C VAL A 24 6.00 -42.79 -21.94
N ALA A 25 6.80 -41.97 -21.27
CA ALA A 25 6.50 -41.47 -19.94
C ALA A 25 5.05 -40.96 -19.93
N PRO A 26 4.24 -41.27 -18.90
CA PRO A 26 2.90 -40.72 -18.81
C PRO A 26 3.01 -39.19 -18.88
N PRO A 27 2.18 -38.50 -19.70
CA PRO A 27 2.37 -37.09 -19.96
C PRO A 27 2.44 -36.33 -18.65
N GLU A 28 3.56 -35.63 -18.42
CA GLU A 28 3.72 -34.80 -17.24
C GLU A 28 2.50 -33.89 -17.15
N ARG A 29 1.83 -33.91 -15.99
CA ARG A 29 0.67 -33.05 -15.78
C ARG A 29 1.12 -31.62 -16.03
N SER A 30 0.56 -31.01 -17.09
CA SER A 30 0.83 -29.62 -17.43
C SER A 30 0.64 -28.79 -16.18
N ARG A 31 1.72 -28.13 -15.72
CA ARG A 31 1.67 -27.15 -14.61
C ARG A 31 1.00 -25.88 -15.13
N SER A 32 -0.30 -25.99 -15.38
CA SER A 32 -1.18 -24.88 -15.69
C SER A 32 -1.24 -23.95 -14.49
N LEU A 33 -0.84 -22.69 -14.69
CA LEU A 33 -1.23 -21.52 -13.90
C LEU A 33 -1.54 -21.79 -12.42
N GLN A 34 -0.46 -21.80 -11.63
CA GLN A 34 -0.45 -21.51 -10.19
C GLN A 34 -1.37 -22.39 -9.31
N ASP A 35 -0.82 -23.54 -8.88
CA ASP A 35 -1.38 -24.32 -7.77
C ASP A 35 -1.55 -23.44 -6.51
N LEU A 36 -2.69 -23.56 -5.82
CA LEU A 36 -2.85 -22.98 -4.49
C LEU A 36 -1.87 -23.66 -3.52
N VAL A 37 -0.99 -22.88 -2.88
CA VAL A 37 -0.06 -23.41 -1.88
C VAL A 37 -0.55 -22.99 -0.50
N LEU A 38 -0.87 -23.95 0.36
CA LEU A 38 -1.13 -23.73 1.78
C LEU A 38 0.16 -24.05 2.57
N SER A 39 0.70 -23.08 3.31
CA SER A 39 1.91 -23.28 4.13
C SER A 39 1.63 -23.36 5.63
N ARG A 40 0.64 -22.60 6.14
CA ARG A 40 0.32 -22.53 7.58
C ARG A 40 -1.15 -22.20 7.83
N VAL A 41 -1.68 -22.71 8.94
CA VAL A 41 -2.90 -22.24 9.59
C VAL A 41 -2.57 -21.91 11.04
N ALA A 42 -3.04 -20.76 11.54
CA ALA A 42 -2.82 -20.26 12.90
C ALA A 42 -4.08 -19.51 13.40
N PRO A 43 -4.27 -19.32 14.73
CA PRO A 43 -3.50 -19.89 15.84
C PRO A 43 -3.82 -21.38 16.05
N ALA A 44 -2.98 -22.13 16.78
CA ALA A 44 -3.24 -23.53 17.10
C ALA A 44 -4.31 -23.73 18.21
N LEU A 45 -4.58 -22.68 19.00
CA LEU A 45 -5.57 -22.68 20.08
C LEU A 45 -6.71 -21.72 19.72
N VAL A 46 -7.92 -22.28 19.53
CA VAL A 46 -9.09 -21.59 18.98
C VAL A 46 -10.32 -21.68 19.89
N LEU A 47 -11.13 -20.64 19.84
CA LEU A 47 -12.38 -20.39 20.56
C LEU A 47 -13.49 -20.07 19.53
N PRO A 48 -14.77 -20.02 19.92
CA PRO A 48 -15.81 -19.48 19.05
C PRO A 48 -15.44 -18.06 18.59
N GLY A 49 -15.36 -17.83 17.28
CA GLY A 49 -15.03 -16.52 16.71
C GLY A 49 -13.54 -16.17 16.66
N THR A 50 -12.60 -17.07 16.99
CA THR A 50 -11.18 -16.81 16.72
C THR A 50 -10.95 -16.61 15.23
N ASP A 51 -10.36 -15.49 14.83
CA ASP A 51 -9.99 -15.27 13.43
C ASP A 51 -8.75 -16.10 13.08
N LEU A 52 -8.91 -17.05 12.15
CA LEU A 52 -7.82 -17.87 11.66
C LEU A 52 -7.03 -17.11 10.61
N ARG A 53 -5.69 -17.16 10.70
CA ARG A 53 -4.79 -16.71 9.65
C ARG A 53 -4.30 -17.91 8.85
N VAL A 54 -4.48 -17.83 7.54
CA VAL A 54 -4.08 -18.85 6.56
C VAL A 54 -3.00 -18.24 5.65
N GLU A 55 -1.82 -18.84 5.66
CA GLU A 55 -0.62 -18.35 4.96
C GLU A 55 -0.23 -19.30 3.82
N GLY A 56 0.38 -18.76 2.76
CA GLY A 56 0.68 -19.53 1.55
C GLY A 56 0.86 -18.67 0.31
N SER A 57 0.53 -19.22 -0.86
CA SER A 57 0.56 -18.53 -2.16
C SER A 57 -0.80 -18.63 -2.85
N PHE A 58 -1.44 -17.48 -3.06
CA PHE A 58 -2.86 -17.37 -3.37
C PHE A 58 -3.11 -16.39 -4.55
N PRO A 59 -3.10 -16.86 -5.81
CA PRO A 59 -3.28 -16.01 -6.99
C PRO A 59 -4.52 -15.13 -6.88
N GLY A 60 -4.42 -13.84 -7.23
CA GLY A 60 -5.52 -12.87 -7.07
C GLY A 60 -6.80 -13.25 -7.82
N VAL A 61 -6.69 -14.02 -8.90
CA VAL A 61 -7.81 -14.52 -9.73
C VAL A 61 -8.65 -15.61 -9.07
N VAL A 62 -8.23 -16.16 -7.91
CA VAL A 62 -8.99 -17.19 -7.20
C VAL A 62 -9.91 -16.55 -6.17
N GLU A 63 -11.21 -16.67 -6.39
CA GLU A 63 -12.30 -16.23 -5.53
C GLU A 63 -12.86 -17.39 -4.69
N GLN A 64 -13.91 -17.11 -3.91
CA GLN A 64 -14.71 -18.12 -3.19
C GLN A 64 -13.85 -19.07 -2.35
N LEU A 65 -12.89 -18.48 -1.62
CA LEU A 65 -11.86 -19.22 -0.89
C LEU A 65 -12.45 -19.90 0.35
N GLU A 66 -12.16 -21.19 0.51
CA GLU A 66 -12.58 -22.01 1.65
C GLU A 66 -11.39 -22.74 2.27
N LEU A 67 -11.27 -22.70 3.59
CA LEU A 67 -10.44 -23.66 4.34
C LEU A 67 -11.29 -24.90 4.65
N ARG A 68 -11.03 -26.01 3.95
CA ARG A 68 -11.65 -27.32 4.19
C ARG A 68 -10.78 -28.14 5.14
N LEU A 69 -11.32 -28.51 6.31
CA LEU A 69 -10.64 -29.27 7.36
C LEU A 69 -11.22 -30.68 7.47
N GLN A 70 -10.37 -31.71 7.48
CA GLN A 70 -10.76 -33.12 7.61
C GLN A 70 -9.89 -33.85 8.64
N GLY A 71 -10.50 -34.50 9.62
CA GLY A 71 -9.76 -35.26 10.64
C GLY A 71 -10.62 -35.64 11.84
N SER A 72 -10.05 -35.52 13.05
CA SER A 72 -10.81 -35.71 14.29
C SER A 72 -10.37 -34.73 15.37
N LEU A 73 -11.34 -34.11 16.05
CA LEU A 73 -11.15 -33.12 17.10
C LEU A 73 -11.91 -33.56 18.37
N GLY A 74 -11.23 -33.62 19.51
CA GLY A 74 -11.82 -34.17 20.75
C GLY A 74 -12.24 -35.65 20.66
N GLY A 75 -11.75 -36.38 19.66
CA GLY A 75 -12.18 -37.75 19.34
C GLY A 75 -13.47 -37.84 18.50
N ALA A 76 -14.13 -36.72 18.19
CA ALA A 76 -15.21 -36.68 17.21
C ALA A 76 -14.64 -36.53 15.78
N PRO A 77 -15.26 -37.12 14.74
CA PRO A 77 -14.86 -36.87 13.35
C PRO A 77 -15.24 -35.44 12.93
N THR A 78 -14.29 -34.73 12.33
CA THR A 78 -14.44 -33.34 11.89
C THR A 78 -14.33 -33.25 10.38
N ASN A 79 -15.34 -32.65 9.75
CA ASN A 79 -15.33 -32.22 8.36
C ASN A 79 -16.00 -30.84 8.30
N LEU A 80 -15.24 -29.79 7.96
CA LEU A 80 -15.67 -28.39 8.09
C LEU A 80 -15.15 -27.56 6.90
N SER A 81 -15.99 -26.72 6.32
CA SER A 81 -15.56 -25.60 5.45
C SER A 81 -15.65 -24.30 6.26
N ILE A 82 -14.61 -23.49 6.21
CA ILE A 82 -14.59 -22.12 6.76
C ILE A 82 -14.37 -21.16 5.57
N PRO A 83 -15.28 -20.22 5.29
CA PRO A 83 -15.07 -19.24 4.23
C PRO A 83 -13.94 -18.28 4.62
N LEU A 84 -13.09 -17.93 3.65
CA LEU A 84 -11.95 -17.03 3.83
C LEU A 84 -12.14 -15.75 3.02
N GLN A 85 -11.66 -14.63 3.58
CA GLN A 85 -11.53 -13.35 2.92
C GLN A 85 -10.05 -12.99 2.78
N ARG A 86 -9.70 -12.12 1.82
CA ARG A 86 -8.34 -11.59 1.69
C ARG A 86 -8.18 -10.38 2.61
N ASP A 87 -7.19 -10.44 3.48
CA ASP A 87 -6.79 -9.32 4.35
C ASP A 87 -5.29 -9.05 4.15
N GLY A 88 -5.00 -7.95 3.45
CA GLY A 88 -3.66 -7.66 2.93
C GLY A 88 -3.08 -8.84 2.14
N GLY A 89 -1.93 -9.35 2.60
CA GLY A 89 -1.25 -10.52 2.03
C GLY A 89 -1.67 -11.88 2.61
N ALA A 90 -2.67 -11.94 3.49
CA ALA A 90 -3.13 -13.18 4.14
C ALA A 90 -4.58 -13.52 3.77
N LEU A 91 -4.98 -14.77 4.09
CA LEU A 91 -6.38 -15.18 4.09
C LEU A 91 -6.87 -15.32 5.52
N VAL A 92 -8.06 -14.80 5.82
CA VAL A 92 -8.64 -14.74 7.16
C VAL A 92 -10.07 -15.28 7.17
N GLY A 93 -10.43 -16.04 8.20
CA GLY A 93 -11.82 -16.50 8.42
C GLY A 93 -12.04 -17.03 9.84
N SER A 94 -13.21 -16.75 10.41
CA SER A 94 -13.47 -16.97 11.85
C SER A 94 -13.88 -18.41 12.19
N TRP A 95 -13.37 -18.95 13.30
CA TRP A 95 -13.65 -20.30 13.79
C TRP A 95 -15.11 -20.43 14.27
N PRO A 96 -15.90 -21.40 13.73
CA PRO A 96 -17.32 -21.47 14.05
C PRO A 96 -17.62 -21.96 15.48
N GLU A 97 -18.72 -21.49 16.05
CA GLU A 97 -19.20 -21.90 17.38
C GLU A 97 -19.56 -23.39 17.46
N SER A 98 -20.07 -23.97 16.37
CA SER A 98 -20.65 -25.32 16.31
C SER A 98 -19.63 -26.48 16.27
N VAL A 99 -18.32 -26.18 16.31
CA VAL A 99 -17.26 -27.19 16.18
C VAL A 99 -17.04 -27.95 17.50
N PRO A 100 -16.80 -29.28 17.49
CA PRO A 100 -16.46 -30.04 18.69
C PRO A 100 -15.22 -29.49 19.44
N ARG A 101 -15.26 -29.60 20.77
CA ARG A 101 -14.18 -29.13 21.66
C ARG A 101 -13.09 -30.17 21.90
N GLY A 102 -11.94 -29.70 22.37
CA GLY A 102 -10.74 -30.49 22.67
C GLY A 102 -9.72 -30.48 21.54
N SER A 103 -8.63 -31.22 21.74
CA SER A 103 -7.49 -31.26 20.82
C SER A 103 -7.58 -32.35 19.74
N GLY A 104 -6.86 -32.17 18.65
CA GLY A 104 -6.86 -33.11 17.53
C GLY A 104 -5.90 -32.72 16.42
N VAL A 105 -5.78 -33.62 15.43
CA VAL A 105 -5.01 -33.40 14.22
C VAL A 105 -5.99 -33.37 13.05
N VAL A 106 -5.92 -32.33 12.23
CA VAL A 106 -6.72 -32.19 11.01
C VAL A 106 -5.81 -31.96 9.80
N LEU A 107 -6.25 -32.45 8.64
CA LEU A 107 -5.71 -32.09 7.35
C LEU A 107 -6.49 -30.87 6.85
N ALA A 108 -5.79 -29.76 6.67
CA ALA A 108 -6.32 -28.54 6.09
C ALA A 108 -6.02 -28.48 4.60
N HIS A 109 -7.02 -28.08 3.82
CA HIS A 109 -6.90 -27.76 2.40
C HIS A 109 -7.50 -26.38 2.16
N LEU A 110 -6.74 -25.47 1.56
CA LEU A 110 -7.32 -24.32 0.88
C LEU A 110 -7.95 -24.79 -0.45
N VAL A 111 -9.16 -24.29 -0.70
CA VAL A 111 -9.91 -24.42 -1.96
C VAL A 111 -10.33 -23.02 -2.42
N GLY A 112 -10.52 -22.84 -3.73
CA GLY A 112 -11.17 -21.65 -4.29
C GLY A 112 -11.54 -21.85 -5.76
N VAL A 113 -12.25 -20.90 -6.34
CA VAL A 113 -12.71 -20.94 -7.74
C VAL A 113 -11.94 -19.92 -8.57
N ASP A 114 -11.32 -20.33 -9.68
CA ASP A 114 -10.69 -19.41 -10.62
C ASP A 114 -11.77 -18.59 -11.35
N ALA A 115 -11.71 -17.26 -11.25
CA ALA A 115 -12.71 -16.34 -11.83
C ALA A 115 -12.65 -16.23 -13.36
N VAL A 116 -11.61 -16.77 -14.01
CA VAL A 116 -11.39 -16.71 -15.46
C VAL A 116 -11.99 -17.92 -16.17
N ASP A 117 -11.82 -19.14 -15.62
CA ASP A 117 -12.34 -20.38 -16.22
C ASP A 117 -13.41 -21.12 -15.39
N GLY A 118 -13.69 -20.67 -14.16
CA GLY A 118 -14.79 -21.14 -13.31
C GLY A 118 -14.54 -22.48 -12.61
N ARG A 119 -13.28 -22.94 -12.53
CA ARG A 119 -12.94 -24.25 -11.95
C ARG A 119 -12.53 -24.16 -10.49
N GLU A 120 -12.86 -25.20 -9.74
CA GLU A 120 -12.36 -25.37 -8.36
C GLU A 120 -10.88 -25.82 -8.40
N HIS A 121 -10.02 -25.02 -7.76
CA HIS A 121 -8.62 -25.31 -7.49
C HIS A 121 -8.48 -25.74 -6.02
N THR A 122 -7.54 -26.64 -5.71
CA THR A 122 -7.35 -27.17 -4.35
C THR A 122 -5.87 -27.38 -4.06
N SER A 123 -5.45 -26.90 -2.90
CA SER A 123 -4.08 -27.06 -2.40
C SER A 123 -3.76 -28.47 -1.90
N GLY A 124 -2.46 -28.77 -1.82
CA GLY A 124 -1.98 -29.94 -1.09
C GLY A 124 -2.34 -29.86 0.41
N PRO A 125 -2.56 -31.00 1.09
CA PRO A 125 -2.92 -31.02 2.50
C PRO A 125 -1.78 -30.49 3.37
N ALA A 126 -2.10 -29.55 4.26
CA ALA A 126 -1.26 -29.21 5.40
C ALA A 126 -1.79 -29.94 6.65
N GLN A 127 -0.91 -30.56 7.45
CA GLN A 127 -1.30 -31.04 8.77
C GLN A 127 -1.36 -29.84 9.72
N TRP A 128 -2.46 -29.74 10.48
CA TRP A 128 -2.65 -28.73 11.51
C TRP A 128 -3.07 -29.41 12.81
N ASP A 129 -2.22 -29.25 13.83
CA ASP A 129 -2.48 -29.71 15.19
C ASP A 129 -3.22 -28.58 15.93
N VAL A 130 -4.47 -28.81 16.34
CA VAL A 130 -5.39 -27.76 16.80
C VAL A 130 -6.13 -28.18 18.08
N SER A 131 -6.37 -27.24 18.99
CA SER A 131 -7.27 -27.41 20.14
C SER A 131 -8.38 -26.37 20.12
N SER A 132 -9.63 -26.83 20.15
CA SER A 132 -10.78 -25.93 20.26
C SER A 132 -11.35 -25.94 21.66
N GLU A 133 -11.19 -24.83 22.38
CA GLU A 133 -11.72 -24.66 23.72
C GLU A 133 -13.02 -23.83 23.70
N ALA A 134 -13.71 -23.78 24.84
CA ALA A 134 -14.92 -22.96 25.01
C ALA A 134 -14.65 -21.62 25.73
N ARG A 135 -13.52 -21.53 26.45
CA ARG A 135 -13.05 -20.34 27.18
C ARG A 135 -11.59 -20.54 27.56
N LEU A 136 -10.87 -19.45 27.83
CA LEU A 136 -9.54 -19.46 28.45
C LEU A 136 -9.62 -18.71 29.79
N ALA A 137 -9.01 -19.28 30.83
CA ALA A 137 -8.75 -18.58 32.08
C ALA A 137 -7.34 -17.97 31.99
N PRO A 138 -7.18 -16.64 32.10
CA PRO A 138 -5.88 -16.02 31.92
C PRO A 138 -5.00 -16.24 33.16
N THR A 139 -3.71 -16.54 32.96
CA THR A 139 -2.69 -16.36 34.01
C THR A 139 -1.94 -15.04 33.78
N LEU A 140 -1.35 -14.51 34.84
CA LEU A 140 -0.46 -13.36 34.77
C LEU A 140 0.80 -13.70 35.57
N ASP A 141 1.89 -13.91 34.85
CA ASP A 141 3.14 -14.46 35.37
C ASP A 141 4.16 -13.33 35.63
N SER A 142 4.09 -12.23 34.87
CA SER A 142 4.85 -10.99 35.12
C SER A 142 4.22 -9.76 34.48
N VAL A 143 4.49 -8.60 35.07
CA VAL A 143 4.22 -7.26 34.50
C VAL A 143 5.50 -6.43 34.54
N GLN A 144 5.71 -5.58 33.55
CA GLN A 144 6.80 -4.60 33.53
C GLN A 144 6.51 -3.45 34.51
N GLY A 145 7.37 -3.29 35.52
CA GLY A 145 7.48 -2.08 36.33
C GLY A 145 8.72 -1.26 35.96
N GLY A 146 8.95 -0.16 36.68
CA GLY A 146 10.13 0.71 36.51
C GLY A 146 9.76 2.11 36.02
N VAL A 147 10.61 2.71 35.17
CA VAL A 147 10.39 4.06 34.64
C VAL A 147 9.53 3.99 33.38
N ALA A 148 8.54 4.87 33.27
CA ALA A 148 7.65 4.99 32.12
C ALA A 148 7.18 6.44 31.92
N PHE A 149 6.53 6.70 30.80
CA PHE A 149 5.68 7.86 30.58
C PHE A 149 4.20 7.46 30.56
N VAL A 150 3.33 8.46 30.65
CA VAL A 150 1.90 8.27 30.36
C VAL A 150 1.72 7.89 28.88
N ASN A 151 0.81 6.96 28.61
CA ASN A 151 0.61 6.27 27.34
C ASN A 151 1.77 5.38 26.84
N ASP A 152 2.75 5.04 27.68
CA ASP A 152 3.66 3.92 27.35
C ASP A 152 2.94 2.56 27.39
N ALA A 153 3.41 1.63 26.55
CA ALA A 153 2.90 0.26 26.44
C ALA A 153 3.58 -0.66 27.48
N ILE A 154 2.93 -0.86 28.62
CA ILE A 154 3.39 -1.72 29.71
C ILE A 154 3.24 -3.19 29.30
N GLN A 155 4.37 -3.89 29.22
CA GLN A 155 4.40 -5.30 28.81
C GLN A 155 3.92 -6.23 29.95
N VAL A 156 3.18 -7.27 29.58
CA VAL A 156 2.77 -8.38 30.47
C VAL A 156 3.09 -9.73 29.84
N LYS A 157 3.30 -10.73 30.68
CA LYS A 157 3.40 -12.14 30.27
C LYS A 157 2.56 -13.02 31.18
N GLY A 158 2.01 -14.09 30.63
CA GLY A 158 1.12 -15.01 31.30
C GLY A 158 0.75 -16.13 30.33
N SER A 159 -0.52 -16.51 30.32
CA SER A 159 -1.06 -17.45 29.33
C SER A 159 -2.56 -17.27 29.19
N GLY A 160 -3.11 -17.74 28.07
CA GLY A 160 -4.56 -17.81 27.86
C GLY A 160 -5.24 -16.46 27.62
N PHE A 161 -4.52 -15.45 27.12
CA PHE A 161 -5.12 -14.20 26.67
C PHE A 161 -5.99 -14.41 25.41
N LEU A 162 -6.95 -13.50 25.21
CA LEU A 162 -7.81 -13.45 24.03
C LEU A 162 -7.17 -12.57 22.94
N LEU A 163 -7.29 -13.00 21.69
CA LEU A 163 -6.65 -12.36 20.53
C LEU A 163 -7.43 -11.14 20.00
N GLY A 164 -8.64 -10.90 20.51
CA GLY A 164 -9.58 -9.92 19.95
C GLY A 164 -10.54 -10.56 18.94
N GLY A 165 -11.10 -9.75 18.04
CA GLY A 165 -12.01 -10.24 17.00
C GLY A 165 -13.25 -10.90 17.57
N GLY A 166 -13.71 -11.98 16.93
CA GLY A 166 -14.96 -12.65 17.30
C GLY A 166 -14.93 -13.38 18.65
N GLU A 167 -13.76 -13.78 19.17
CA GLU A 167 -13.65 -14.51 20.45
C GLU A 167 -13.82 -13.61 21.68
N GLY A 168 -13.70 -12.30 21.52
CA GLY A 168 -13.73 -11.30 22.58
C GLY A 168 -12.33 -10.81 22.95
N GLU A 169 -12.22 -10.05 24.05
CA GLU A 169 -10.98 -9.35 24.39
C GLU A 169 -10.50 -9.59 25.83
N SER A 170 -9.18 -9.57 26.02
CA SER A 170 -8.57 -9.42 27.34
C SER A 170 -8.49 -7.95 27.72
N ARG A 171 -8.77 -7.65 28.98
CA ARG A 171 -8.58 -6.31 29.58
C ARG A 171 -7.69 -6.41 30.80
N VAL A 172 -6.88 -5.40 31.04
CA VAL A 172 -6.11 -5.26 32.27
C VAL A 172 -6.85 -4.31 33.21
N THR A 173 -7.14 -4.78 34.41
CA THR A 173 -7.65 -3.92 35.49
C THR A 173 -6.48 -3.46 36.34
N VAL A 174 -6.26 -2.15 36.38
CA VAL A 174 -5.16 -1.46 37.08
C VAL A 174 -5.75 -0.62 38.22
N GLY A 175 -5.22 -0.73 39.43
CA GLY A 175 -5.69 0.06 40.59
C GLY A 175 -4.63 0.20 41.68
N GLY A 176 -4.72 1.22 42.54
CA GLY A 176 -3.68 1.48 43.54
C GLY A 176 -3.72 2.88 44.14
N CYS A 177 -2.57 3.54 44.21
CA CYS A 177 -2.45 4.97 44.52
C CYS A 177 -1.37 5.63 43.66
N PHE A 178 -1.44 6.95 43.54
CA PHE A 178 -0.45 7.77 42.85
C PHE A 178 0.10 8.85 43.77
N GLN A 179 1.42 8.98 43.83
CA GLN A 179 2.14 10.03 44.54
C GLN A 179 2.78 10.98 43.52
N PRO A 180 2.21 12.18 43.27
CA PRO A 180 2.84 13.21 42.44
C PRO A 180 4.25 13.54 42.93
N ALA A 181 5.18 13.88 42.04
CA ALA A 181 6.60 14.03 42.35
C ALA A 181 6.93 15.11 43.42
N ALA A 182 6.02 16.06 43.65
CA ALA A 182 6.14 17.10 44.70
C ALA A 182 5.36 16.78 45.99
N ALA A 183 4.64 15.65 46.04
CA ALA A 183 3.77 15.25 47.13
C ALA A 183 4.40 14.20 48.05
N THR A 184 3.89 14.11 49.27
CA THR A 184 4.29 13.10 50.29
C THR A 184 3.18 12.11 50.65
N SER A 185 1.97 12.30 50.12
CA SER A 185 0.88 11.31 50.14
C SER A 185 0.82 10.56 48.81
N CYS A 186 0.39 9.30 48.88
CA CYS A 186 0.00 8.51 47.72
C CYS A 186 -1.53 8.48 47.72
N ASP A 187 -2.14 9.22 46.79
CA ASP A 187 -3.58 9.46 46.79
C ASP A 187 -4.31 8.32 46.05
N PRO A 188 -5.45 7.79 46.55
CA PRO A 188 -6.05 6.57 46.01
C PRO A 188 -6.50 6.70 44.54
N VAL A 189 -6.04 5.77 43.70
CA VAL A 189 -6.44 5.60 42.31
C VAL A 189 -7.56 4.57 42.24
N ALA A 190 -8.75 5.01 41.83
CA ALA A 190 -9.87 4.12 41.55
C ALA A 190 -9.51 3.19 40.37
N ALA A 191 -9.86 1.90 40.49
CA ALA A 191 -9.53 0.91 39.47
C ALA A 191 -10.03 1.32 38.07
N ARG A 192 -9.23 1.01 37.06
CA ARG A 192 -9.49 1.25 35.64
C ARG A 192 -9.27 -0.02 34.85
N SER A 193 -10.21 -0.31 33.96
CA SER A 193 -10.02 -1.32 32.93
C SER A 193 -9.48 -0.65 31.67
N VAL A 194 -8.46 -1.26 31.07
CA VAL A 194 -7.86 -0.86 29.78
C VAL A 194 -7.71 -2.11 28.92
N ARG A 195 -7.74 -1.96 27.59
CA ARG A 195 -7.58 -3.08 26.66
C ARG A 195 -6.18 -3.70 26.73
N LEU A 196 -6.09 -5.02 26.72
CA LEU A 196 -4.84 -5.74 26.49
C LEU A 196 -4.67 -5.98 24.98
N ILE A 197 -3.50 -5.67 24.45
CA ILE A 197 -3.14 -5.89 23.05
C ILE A 197 -2.15 -7.08 23.01
N PRO A 198 -2.46 -8.18 22.30
CA PRO A 198 -1.56 -9.32 22.12
C PRO A 198 -0.20 -8.93 21.53
N GLY A 199 0.87 -9.66 21.89
CA GLY A 199 2.23 -9.40 21.39
C GLY A 199 2.42 -9.70 19.91
N ALA A 200 1.63 -10.64 19.37
CA ALA A 200 1.49 -10.95 17.96
C ALA A 200 0.08 -11.51 17.68
N ALA A 201 -0.31 -11.65 16.41
CA ALA A 201 -1.66 -12.04 16.00
C ALA A 201 -2.11 -13.43 16.48
N ASP A 202 -1.17 -14.30 16.87
CA ASP A 202 -1.40 -15.64 17.41
C ASP A 202 -0.79 -15.87 18.81
N ASP A 203 -0.29 -14.82 19.46
CA ASP A 203 0.31 -14.87 20.80
C ASP A 203 -0.75 -14.71 21.90
N ARG A 204 -0.86 -15.72 22.78
CA ARG A 204 -1.77 -15.73 23.94
C ARG A 204 -1.04 -15.64 25.29
N ASP A 205 0.28 -15.53 25.26
CA ASP A 205 1.17 -15.66 26.42
C ASP A 205 1.96 -14.35 26.70
N ALA A 206 2.05 -13.44 25.72
CA ALA A 206 2.51 -12.07 25.92
C ALA A 206 1.56 -11.03 25.31
N GLY A 207 1.59 -9.83 25.88
CA GLY A 207 0.82 -8.68 25.41
C GLY A 207 1.25 -7.40 26.12
N SER A 208 0.56 -6.30 25.81
CA SER A 208 0.80 -5.01 26.47
C SER A 208 -0.46 -4.19 26.63
N PHE A 209 -0.47 -3.32 27.65
CA PHE A 209 -1.56 -2.36 27.87
C PHE A 209 -0.99 -0.95 27.98
N VAL A 210 -1.77 0.04 27.54
CA VAL A 210 -1.36 1.45 27.58
C VAL A 210 -1.59 2.01 28.99
N PHE A 211 -0.57 2.63 29.60
CA PHE A 211 -0.76 3.34 30.89
C PHE A 211 -1.46 4.68 30.66
N ALA A 212 -2.77 4.62 30.41
CA ALA A 212 -3.58 5.74 29.96
C ALA A 212 -3.79 6.83 31.04
N PRO A 213 -3.96 8.12 30.65
CA PRO A 213 -4.24 9.22 31.58
C PRO A 213 -5.35 8.96 32.59
N ARG A 214 -6.40 8.21 32.20
CA ARG A 214 -7.52 7.83 33.10
C ARG A 214 -7.14 7.05 34.34
N ILE A 215 -5.92 6.52 34.40
CA ILE A 215 -5.37 5.79 35.56
C ILE A 215 -4.86 6.76 36.62
N ALA A 216 -3.93 7.67 36.29
CA ALA A 216 -3.21 8.49 37.28
C ALA A 216 -3.10 10.00 36.97
N GLY A 217 -3.70 10.48 35.88
CA GLY A 217 -3.50 11.84 35.36
C GLY A 217 -2.34 11.93 34.37
N ILE A 218 -1.84 13.16 34.11
CA ILE A 218 -0.69 13.42 33.22
C ILE A 218 0.56 13.95 33.94
N GLY A 219 0.48 14.17 35.26
CA GLY A 219 1.60 14.60 36.10
C GLY A 219 2.66 13.52 36.34
N ALA A 220 3.90 13.95 36.59
CA ALA A 220 5.00 13.08 36.99
C ALA A 220 4.90 12.66 38.46
N GLY A 221 5.38 11.46 38.80
CA GLY A 221 5.28 10.91 40.16
C GLY A 221 5.51 9.39 40.21
N THR A 222 5.04 8.74 41.26
CA THR A 222 5.12 7.28 41.42
C THR A 222 3.73 6.66 41.57
N PHE A 223 3.38 5.76 40.67
CA PHE A 223 2.23 4.87 40.82
C PHE A 223 2.64 3.59 41.56
N LYS A 224 1.82 3.17 42.53
CA LYS A 224 1.97 1.89 43.24
C LYS A 224 0.61 1.21 43.37
N GLY A 225 0.50 -0.02 42.90
CA GLY A 225 -0.79 -0.71 42.81
C GLY A 225 -0.69 -2.18 42.44
N SER A 226 -1.78 -2.73 41.94
CA SER A 226 -1.87 -4.06 41.35
C SER A 226 -2.46 -4.02 39.95
N VAL A 227 -2.18 -5.10 39.21
CA VAL A 227 -2.77 -5.41 37.90
C VAL A 227 -3.30 -6.84 37.89
N ARG A 228 -4.40 -7.06 37.17
CA ARG A 228 -4.91 -8.39 36.81
C ARG A 228 -5.44 -8.38 35.37
N VAL A 229 -5.36 -9.50 34.68
CA VAL A 229 -5.96 -9.69 33.36
C VAL A 229 -7.33 -10.34 33.53
N GLU A 230 -8.33 -9.81 32.83
CA GLU A 230 -9.70 -10.29 32.77
C GLU A 230 -10.06 -10.58 31.31
N ASN A 231 -10.43 -11.83 31.01
CA ASN A 231 -10.93 -12.23 29.71
C ASN A 231 -12.43 -11.94 29.63
N ALA A 232 -12.86 -11.15 28.65
CA ALA A 232 -14.26 -10.87 28.32
C ALA A 232 -14.62 -11.53 26.96
N PRO A 233 -14.86 -12.86 26.93
CA PRO A 233 -15.18 -13.57 25.70
C PRO A 233 -16.61 -13.31 25.22
N THR A 234 -16.83 -13.24 23.91
CA THR A 234 -18.12 -12.89 23.28
C THR A 234 -19.27 -13.86 23.62
N GLN A 235 -18.95 -15.13 23.87
CA GLN A 235 -19.90 -16.25 23.92
C GLN A 235 -19.89 -17.04 25.26
N ALA A 236 -19.20 -16.57 26.29
CA ALA A 236 -18.99 -17.32 27.52
C ALA A 236 -18.87 -16.42 28.76
N GLU A 237 -18.93 -17.02 29.96
CA GLU A 237 -18.44 -16.35 31.16
C GLU A 237 -16.91 -16.23 31.11
N GLY A 238 -16.42 -15.04 31.48
CA GLY A 238 -15.00 -14.71 31.54
C GLY A 238 -14.21 -15.41 32.65
N GLY A 239 -12.92 -15.11 32.69
CA GLY A 239 -12.00 -15.53 33.75
C GLY A 239 -11.04 -14.40 34.10
N ALA A 240 -10.57 -14.36 35.34
CA ALA A 240 -9.59 -13.39 35.83
C ALA A 240 -8.34 -14.11 36.33
N SER A 241 -7.18 -13.49 36.14
CA SER A 241 -5.92 -13.91 36.74
C SER A 241 -5.85 -13.50 38.21
N ASP A 242 -4.87 -14.06 38.94
CA ASP A 242 -4.42 -13.46 40.19
C ASP A 242 -3.85 -12.04 39.96
N GLU A 243 -3.82 -11.24 41.02
CA GLU A 243 -3.24 -9.89 40.99
C GLU A 243 -1.72 -9.90 41.19
N LEU A 244 -0.98 -9.23 40.30
CA LEU A 244 0.45 -8.93 40.48
C LEU A 244 0.65 -7.45 40.87
N PRO A 245 1.70 -7.14 41.67
CA PRO A 245 2.04 -5.76 42.00
C PRO A 245 2.61 -5.02 40.78
N LEU A 246 2.26 -3.73 40.65
CA LEU A 246 2.82 -2.80 39.68
C LEU A 246 3.34 -1.55 40.40
N GLU A 247 4.62 -1.23 40.17
CA GLU A 247 5.19 0.07 40.55
C GLU A 247 5.79 0.75 39.31
N LEU A 248 5.41 2.02 39.08
CA LEU A 248 5.89 2.83 37.96
C LEU A 248 6.33 4.22 38.44
N GLU A 249 7.49 4.67 37.97
CA GLU A 249 7.93 6.07 38.05
C GLU A 249 7.54 6.76 36.74
N LEU A 250 6.55 7.64 36.80
CA LEU A 250 6.03 8.40 35.66
C LEU A 250 6.83 9.68 35.48
N LEU A 251 7.46 9.83 34.31
CA LEU A 251 8.21 11.02 33.94
C LEU A 251 7.31 12.13 33.37
N THR A 252 7.76 13.39 33.48
CA THR A 252 7.15 14.51 32.76
C THR A 252 7.27 14.31 31.24
N PRO A 253 6.26 14.64 30.43
CA PRO A 253 6.34 14.55 28.97
C PRO A 253 7.59 15.22 28.40
N ARG A 254 8.18 14.63 27.36
CA ARG A 254 9.43 15.10 26.74
C ARG A 254 9.50 14.72 25.27
N VAL A 255 10.14 15.57 24.45
CA VAL A 255 10.58 15.23 23.09
C VAL A 255 12.04 14.76 23.16
N PHE A 256 12.41 13.77 22.37
CA PHE A 256 13.78 13.27 22.23
C PHE A 256 14.42 13.63 20.89
N GLY A 257 13.62 13.97 19.87
CA GLY A 257 14.12 14.43 18.57
C GLY A 257 13.10 14.30 17.43
N LEU A 258 13.44 14.94 16.31
CA LEU A 258 12.69 14.92 15.06
C LEU A 258 13.22 13.83 14.12
N SER A 259 12.37 13.26 13.28
CA SER A 259 12.76 12.33 12.22
C SER A 259 11.81 12.41 11.02
N PRO A 260 12.28 12.77 9.81
CA PRO A 260 13.63 13.24 9.49
C PRO A 260 13.96 14.61 10.13
N THR A 261 15.23 14.99 10.16
CA THR A 261 15.71 16.34 10.54
C THR A 261 15.79 17.29 9.34
N ALA A 262 15.29 16.88 8.18
CA ALA A 262 15.20 17.68 6.97
C ALA A 262 13.93 17.26 6.21
N GLY A 263 13.14 18.21 5.71
CA GLY A 263 11.89 17.90 5.02
C GLY A 263 11.38 18.98 4.07
N SER A 264 10.68 18.54 3.02
CA SER A 264 9.97 19.40 2.07
C SER A 264 8.55 19.73 2.56
N LEU A 265 7.94 20.78 1.99
CA LEU A 265 6.50 21.02 2.13
C LEU A 265 5.69 19.75 1.78
N GLY A 266 4.68 19.43 2.57
CA GLY A 266 3.87 18.21 2.47
C GLY A 266 4.46 16.98 3.17
N GLN A 267 5.73 17.00 3.59
CA GLN A 267 6.38 15.87 4.23
C GLN A 267 5.99 15.73 5.72
N LYS A 268 5.93 14.48 6.20
CA LYS A 268 5.73 14.15 7.62
C LYS A 268 7.06 14.18 8.37
N VAL A 269 7.08 14.89 9.50
CA VAL A 269 8.14 14.89 10.51
C VAL A 269 7.58 14.19 11.75
N ALA A 270 8.13 13.03 12.09
CA ALA A 270 7.82 12.33 13.33
C ALA A 270 8.54 12.99 14.51
N VAL A 271 7.80 13.31 15.56
CA VAL A 271 8.30 13.84 16.82
C VAL A 271 8.33 12.70 17.82
N ASN A 272 9.53 12.19 18.09
CA ASN A 272 9.76 11.05 18.98
C ASN A 272 9.95 11.58 20.40
N GLY A 273 9.41 10.90 21.41
CA GLY A 273 9.37 11.39 22.78
C GLY A 273 8.70 10.42 23.74
N GLY A 274 7.99 10.96 24.73
CA GLY A 274 7.21 10.21 25.71
C GLY A 274 6.23 11.11 26.46
N GLY A 275 5.12 10.54 26.92
CA GLY A 275 4.11 11.23 27.72
C GLY A 275 3.03 11.93 26.91
N PHE A 276 2.94 11.64 25.61
CA PHE A 276 1.98 12.26 24.72
C PHE A 276 0.56 11.69 24.92
N VAL A 277 -0.45 12.53 24.74
CA VAL A 277 -1.87 12.16 24.82
C VAL A 277 -2.67 12.77 23.66
N ALA A 278 -3.75 12.10 23.30
CA ALA A 278 -4.82 12.60 22.45
C ALA A 278 -6.16 12.05 22.96
N GLN A 279 -7.26 12.45 22.32
CA GLN A 279 -8.60 11.96 22.65
C GLN A 279 -8.69 10.44 22.47
N ASP A 280 -9.08 9.75 23.54
CA ASP A 280 -9.41 8.32 23.53
C ASP A 280 -10.93 8.17 23.30
N GLU A 281 -11.34 7.08 22.65
CA GLU A 281 -12.76 6.70 22.50
C GLU A 281 -13.30 6.02 23.77
N GLU A 282 -12.45 5.35 24.55
CA GLU A 282 -12.82 4.76 25.85
C GLU A 282 -12.92 5.79 26.99
N ASP A 283 -12.39 7.01 26.81
CA ASP A 283 -12.41 8.06 27.82
C ASP A 283 -12.83 9.42 27.22
N PRO A 284 -14.07 9.90 27.47
CA PRO A 284 -14.57 11.16 26.92
C PRO A 284 -13.95 12.41 27.58
N THR A 285 -12.93 12.26 28.43
CA THR A 285 -12.17 13.38 28.99
C THR A 285 -11.34 14.05 27.89
N PRO A 286 -11.48 15.38 27.67
CA PRO A 286 -10.73 16.09 26.63
C PRO A 286 -9.21 15.93 26.80
N ALA A 287 -8.54 15.40 25.79
CA ALA A 287 -7.12 15.07 25.84
C ALA A 287 -6.38 15.52 24.57
N ALA A 288 -5.25 16.21 24.72
CA ALA A 288 -4.45 16.69 23.59
C ALA A 288 -2.99 16.96 23.95
N THR A 289 -2.11 16.85 22.95
CA THR A 289 -0.71 17.30 23.00
C THR A 289 -0.50 18.40 21.97
N ARG A 290 0.16 19.48 22.39
CA ARG A 290 0.64 20.55 21.51
C ARG A 290 2.15 20.65 21.64
N LEU A 291 2.82 21.15 20.61
CA LEU A 291 4.26 21.36 20.63
C LEU A 291 4.54 22.86 20.50
N ARG A 292 5.05 23.49 21.56
CA ARG A 292 5.56 24.85 21.47
C ARG A 292 6.98 24.80 20.92
N LEU A 293 7.25 25.54 19.85
CA LEU A 293 8.58 25.69 19.28
C LEU A 293 8.98 27.15 19.39
N SER A 294 10.20 27.41 19.88
CA SER A 294 10.76 28.76 20.00
C SER A 294 12.25 28.78 19.70
N GLY A 295 12.69 29.70 18.85
CA GLY A 295 14.08 29.79 18.40
C GLY A 295 14.26 30.77 17.25
N GLU A 296 15.11 30.42 16.31
CA GLU A 296 15.44 31.21 15.12
C GLU A 296 15.35 30.35 13.85
N PHE A 297 14.84 30.94 12.78
CA PHE A 297 14.82 30.36 11.44
C PHE A 297 15.88 31.05 10.57
N MET A 298 16.93 30.30 10.22
CA MET A 298 18.05 30.76 9.41
C MET A 298 17.74 30.57 7.92
N LEU A 299 17.24 31.63 7.29
CA LEU A 299 16.97 31.67 5.85
C LEU A 299 18.24 31.38 5.05
N ALA A 300 18.20 30.41 4.11
CA ALA A 300 19.33 30.08 3.24
C ALA A 300 19.80 31.29 2.40
N ALA A 301 18.89 32.22 2.13
CA ALA A 301 19.16 33.50 1.46
C ALA A 301 18.53 34.69 2.21
N GLY A 302 18.84 34.88 3.50
CA GLY A 302 18.32 36.02 4.25
C GLY A 302 18.97 36.26 5.63
N PRO A 303 18.42 37.20 6.42
CA PRO A 303 18.72 37.30 7.85
C PRO A 303 18.06 36.14 8.62
N SER A 304 18.56 35.85 9.82
CA SER A 304 17.85 35.01 10.78
C SER A 304 16.57 35.70 11.27
N VAL A 305 15.49 34.94 11.42
CA VAL A 305 14.17 35.43 11.89
C VAL A 305 13.77 34.72 13.19
N PRO A 306 13.50 35.44 14.30
CA PRO A 306 13.05 34.80 15.53
C PRO A 306 11.62 34.25 15.38
N VAL A 307 11.40 33.01 15.80
CA VAL A 307 10.11 32.30 15.70
C VAL A 307 9.66 31.78 17.05
N SER A 308 8.35 31.80 17.28
CA SER A 308 7.72 31.33 18.53
C SER A 308 6.25 31.00 18.26
N PHE A 309 5.92 29.72 18.11
CA PHE A 309 4.56 29.25 17.80
C PHE A 309 4.20 27.95 18.51
N GLU A 310 2.93 27.56 18.44
CA GLU A 310 2.44 26.26 18.91
C GLU A 310 1.86 25.47 17.73
N LEU A 311 2.34 24.23 17.56
CA LEU A 311 1.89 23.26 16.57
C LEU A 311 0.93 22.25 17.19
N VAL A 312 -0.01 21.75 16.39
CA VAL A 312 -0.96 20.69 16.75
C VAL A 312 -0.67 19.49 15.83
N PRO A 313 0.23 18.58 16.21
CA PRO A 313 0.54 17.39 15.41
C PRO A 313 -0.57 16.34 15.53
N GLY A 314 -0.60 15.40 14.58
CA GLY A 314 -1.33 14.15 14.73
C GLY A 314 -0.68 13.27 15.81
N PHE A 315 -1.48 12.47 16.51
CA PHE A 315 -1.03 11.52 17.52
C PHE A 315 -1.01 10.12 16.92
N GLU A 316 0.13 9.43 17.03
CA GLU A 316 0.23 8.00 16.67
C GLU A 316 0.30 7.13 17.94
N SER A 317 1.05 7.55 18.97
CA SER A 317 1.11 6.86 20.27
C SER A 317 1.70 7.75 21.37
N GLY A 318 1.76 7.24 22.61
CA GLY A 318 2.35 7.94 23.76
C GLY A 318 3.81 8.37 23.61
N ASN A 319 4.55 7.76 22.68
CA ASN A 319 5.95 8.08 22.38
C ASN A 319 6.17 8.76 21.01
N ARG A 320 5.10 8.95 20.21
CA ARG A 320 5.23 9.43 18.84
C ARG A 320 4.04 10.27 18.35
N LEU A 321 4.37 11.47 17.87
CA LEU A 321 3.47 12.36 17.15
C LEU A 321 3.96 12.51 15.70
N VAL A 322 3.08 12.85 14.77
CA VAL A 322 3.44 13.18 13.39
C VAL A 322 2.93 14.58 13.03
N TYR A 323 3.85 15.42 12.59
CA TYR A 323 3.59 16.76 12.09
C TYR A 323 3.75 16.77 10.57
N VAL A 324 2.79 17.35 9.83
CA VAL A 324 2.92 17.53 8.38
C VAL A 324 3.35 18.97 8.12
N LEU A 325 4.46 19.17 7.40
CA LEU A 325 4.88 20.50 6.95
C LEU A 325 3.80 21.07 6.00
N ASN A 326 3.17 22.18 6.38
CA ASN A 326 2.02 22.75 5.66
C ASN A 326 1.99 24.28 5.75
N GLU A 327 1.39 24.95 4.75
CA GLU A 327 1.30 26.42 4.68
C GLU A 327 0.17 27.02 5.56
N GLY A 328 -0.73 26.19 6.09
CA GLY A 328 -1.96 26.65 6.76
C GLY A 328 -1.84 26.93 8.26
N ASP A 329 -0.73 26.55 8.90
CA ASP A 329 -0.56 26.64 10.35
C ASP A 329 0.39 27.78 10.81
N ALA A 330 0.81 27.76 12.07
CA ALA A 330 1.65 28.80 12.66
C ALA A 330 3.12 28.81 12.18
N LEU A 331 3.63 27.71 11.61
CA LEU A 331 4.89 27.69 10.86
C LEU A 331 4.64 28.20 9.43
N GLY A 332 3.63 27.64 8.75
CA GLY A 332 3.26 28.01 7.37
C GLY A 332 2.88 29.48 7.17
N THR A 333 2.31 30.12 8.20
CA THR A 333 2.01 31.56 8.20
C THR A 333 3.19 32.43 8.66
N SER A 334 4.28 31.84 9.16
CA SER A 334 5.50 32.55 9.57
C SER A 334 6.56 32.64 8.47
N ALA A 335 6.59 31.67 7.54
CA ALA A 335 7.47 31.63 6.39
C ALA A 335 6.77 30.97 5.19
N ASP A 336 7.02 31.47 3.98
CA ASP A 336 6.54 30.89 2.72
C ASP A 336 7.28 29.56 2.45
N LEU A 337 6.80 28.46 3.05
CA LEU A 337 7.46 27.13 3.01
C LEU A 337 7.62 26.56 1.59
N ARG A 338 6.92 27.15 0.61
CA ARG A 338 6.98 26.80 -0.80
C ARG A 338 8.13 27.48 -1.53
N ARG A 339 8.63 28.61 -1.00
CA ARG A 339 9.72 29.42 -1.59
C ARG A 339 10.91 29.66 -0.65
N THR A 340 10.84 29.18 0.58
CA THR A 340 11.79 29.52 1.65
C THR A 340 12.55 28.30 2.14
N GLU A 341 13.78 28.15 1.65
CA GLU A 341 14.77 27.21 2.17
C GLU A 341 15.50 27.79 3.39
N GLY A 342 15.90 26.93 4.33
CA GLY A 342 16.65 27.34 5.51
C GLY A 342 16.59 26.33 6.65
N THR A 343 17.29 26.62 7.75
CA THR A 343 17.37 25.74 8.92
C THR A 343 16.67 26.36 10.12
N LEU A 344 15.71 25.65 10.69
CA LEU A 344 15.02 26.00 11.93
C LEU A 344 15.80 25.45 13.13
N ILE A 345 16.33 26.34 13.99
CA ILE A 345 17.06 25.96 15.21
C ILE A 345 16.35 26.56 16.43
N GLY A 346 15.98 25.72 17.39
CA GLY A 346 15.31 26.17 18.60
C GLY A 346 15.00 25.06 19.59
N ASP A 347 14.26 25.40 20.63
CA ASP A 347 13.75 24.44 21.60
C ASP A 347 12.29 24.06 21.26
N ILE A 348 11.98 22.76 21.31
CA ILE A 348 10.64 22.22 21.23
C ILE A 348 10.20 21.70 22.60
N THR A 349 9.02 22.13 23.06
CA THR A 349 8.46 21.81 24.38
C THR A 349 7.07 21.21 24.23
N PRO A 350 6.82 19.97 24.70
CA PRO A 350 5.49 19.40 24.67
C PRO A 350 4.60 20.02 25.76
N ILE A 351 3.37 20.34 25.41
CA ILE A 351 2.32 20.85 26.29
C ILE A 351 1.17 19.84 26.22
N VAL A 352 1.06 19.04 27.28
CA VAL A 352 0.11 17.93 27.39
C VAL A 352 -1.06 18.40 28.27
N SER A 353 -2.28 18.14 27.84
CA SER A 353 -3.51 18.54 28.55
C SER A 353 -4.50 17.40 28.63
N TYR A 354 -5.10 17.21 29.80
CA TYR A 354 -6.06 16.16 30.10
C TYR A 354 -7.14 16.68 31.06
N GLY A 355 -8.37 16.83 30.57
CA GLY A 355 -9.48 17.41 31.32
C GLY A 355 -9.19 18.85 31.73
N GLY A 356 -8.97 19.08 33.03
CA GLY A 356 -8.55 20.36 33.59
C GLY A 356 -7.05 20.46 33.92
N GLU A 357 -6.28 19.38 33.75
CA GLU A 357 -4.84 19.35 33.98
C GLU A 357 -4.08 19.83 32.73
N THR A 358 -2.94 20.48 32.92
CA THR A 358 -1.99 20.79 31.84
C THR A 358 -0.56 20.72 32.38
N VAL A 359 0.26 19.90 31.75
CA VAL A 359 1.66 19.68 32.08
C VAL A 359 2.53 20.18 30.93
N MET A 360 3.51 21.03 31.26
CA MET A 360 4.54 21.45 30.33
C MET A 360 5.77 20.56 30.54
N GLY A 361 6.25 19.96 29.46
CA GLY A 361 7.44 19.12 29.48
C GLY A 361 8.74 19.93 29.63
N SER A 362 9.86 19.22 29.61
CA SER A 362 11.16 19.87 29.40
C SER A 362 11.32 20.27 27.92
N PRO A 363 11.96 21.42 27.63
CA PRO A 363 12.41 21.73 26.28
C PRO A 363 13.49 20.74 25.83
N GLU A 364 13.48 20.40 24.54
CA GLU A 364 14.55 19.70 23.84
C GLU A 364 15.03 20.57 22.68
N SER A 365 16.33 20.77 22.51
CA SER A 365 16.86 21.55 21.40
C SER A 365 16.85 20.72 20.11
N VAL A 366 16.31 21.29 19.04
CA VAL A 366 16.10 20.64 17.74
C VAL A 366 16.57 21.50 16.57
N GLU A 367 16.89 20.81 15.49
CA GLU A 367 17.31 21.35 14.20
C GLU A 367 16.44 20.69 13.11
N LEU A 368 15.88 21.50 12.21
CA LEU A 368 15.05 21.04 11.09
C LEU A 368 15.36 21.85 9.84
N ASP A 369 15.95 21.23 8.83
CA ASP A 369 16.12 21.82 7.51
C ASP A 369 14.80 21.81 6.73
N LEU A 370 14.42 22.97 6.20
CA LEU A 370 13.34 23.12 5.23
C LEU A 370 13.93 23.07 3.82
N LEU A 371 13.59 21.98 3.12
CA LEU A 371 14.08 21.67 1.78
C LEU A 371 13.13 22.26 0.71
N PRO A 372 13.60 22.42 -0.55
CA PRO A 372 12.74 22.74 -1.68
C PRO A 372 11.50 21.84 -1.76
N VAL A 373 10.42 22.36 -2.35
CA VAL A 373 9.20 21.59 -2.64
C VAL A 373 9.54 20.32 -3.44
N LYS A 374 8.85 19.22 -3.13
CA LYS A 374 9.01 17.94 -3.80
C LYS A 374 7.65 17.36 -4.11
N GLN A 375 7.33 17.21 -5.39
CA GLN A 375 6.06 16.62 -5.81
C GLN A 375 6.14 15.10 -5.72
N VAL A 376 5.60 14.53 -4.65
CA VAL A 376 5.41 13.08 -4.55
C VAL A 376 4.14 12.70 -5.32
N VAL A 377 4.23 11.68 -6.16
CA VAL A 377 3.15 11.25 -7.05
C VAL A 377 2.91 9.75 -6.87
N TYR A 378 1.81 9.41 -6.20
CA TYR A 378 1.34 8.03 -6.05
C TYR A 378 0.57 7.59 -7.29
N VAL A 379 1.11 6.61 -8.01
CA VAL A 379 0.47 6.01 -9.17
C VAL A 379 -0.24 4.72 -8.76
N ARG A 380 -1.57 4.80 -8.61
CA ARG A 380 -2.39 3.69 -8.17
C ARG A 380 -2.99 2.93 -9.36
N PHE A 381 -2.38 1.80 -9.69
CA PHE A 381 -2.95 0.86 -10.66
C PHE A 381 -4.13 0.10 -10.04
N LEU A 382 -5.33 0.28 -10.59
CA LEU A 382 -6.58 -0.34 -10.14
C LEU A 382 -6.77 -1.74 -10.74
N GLU A 383 -7.69 -2.51 -10.17
CA GLU A 383 -8.05 -3.86 -10.65
C GLU A 383 -8.47 -3.87 -12.14
N GLY A 384 -9.24 -2.88 -12.57
CA GLY A 384 -9.66 -2.73 -13.96
C GLY A 384 -8.50 -2.66 -14.96
N TYR A 385 -7.35 -2.08 -14.57
CA TYR A 385 -6.15 -2.08 -15.42
C TYR A 385 -5.58 -3.49 -15.63
N VAL A 386 -5.62 -4.36 -14.61
CA VAL A 386 -5.15 -5.75 -14.72
C VAL A 386 -6.05 -6.56 -15.66
N GLU A 387 -7.34 -6.24 -15.71
CA GLU A 387 -8.28 -6.80 -16.69
C GLU A 387 -8.04 -6.23 -18.10
N SER A 388 -7.66 -4.97 -18.25
CA SER A 388 -7.19 -4.43 -19.53
C SER A 388 -5.93 -5.15 -20.03
N LEU A 389 -4.97 -5.47 -19.15
CA LEU A 389 -3.83 -6.31 -19.50
C LEU A 389 -4.25 -7.72 -19.95
N ARG A 390 -5.36 -8.28 -19.45
CA ARG A 390 -5.94 -9.53 -19.98
C ARG A 390 -6.43 -9.35 -21.41
N HIS A 391 -7.06 -8.21 -21.74
CA HIS A 391 -7.46 -7.90 -23.12
C HIS A 391 -6.26 -7.72 -24.07
N PHE A 392 -5.17 -7.11 -23.62
CA PHE A 392 -3.91 -7.06 -24.38
C PHE A 392 -3.19 -8.42 -24.48
N GLY A 393 -3.56 -9.41 -23.66
CA GLY A 393 -2.84 -10.68 -23.53
C GLY A 393 -1.51 -10.56 -22.77
N LEU A 394 -1.30 -9.47 -22.03
CA LEU A 394 -0.06 -9.10 -21.33
C LEU A 394 -0.15 -9.24 -19.79
N ARG A 395 -1.24 -9.80 -19.24
CA ARG A 395 -1.44 -9.96 -17.77
C ARG A 395 -0.26 -10.65 -17.07
N ALA A 396 0.42 -11.59 -17.73
CA ALA A 396 1.57 -12.30 -17.17
C ALA A 396 2.85 -11.44 -17.04
N VAL A 397 2.88 -10.23 -17.62
CA VAL A 397 4.04 -9.31 -17.62
C VAL A 397 3.67 -7.93 -17.04
N ASP A 398 2.64 -7.89 -16.19
CA ASP A 398 2.12 -6.70 -15.50
C ASP A 398 3.24 -5.83 -14.88
N GLU A 399 4.08 -6.42 -14.04
CA GLU A 399 5.21 -5.73 -13.39
C GLU A 399 6.12 -5.02 -14.39
N ALA A 400 6.41 -5.65 -15.53
CA ALA A 400 7.27 -5.08 -16.57
C ALA A 400 6.59 -3.92 -17.32
N VAL A 401 5.26 -3.97 -17.52
CA VAL A 401 4.48 -2.86 -18.09
C VAL A 401 4.46 -1.67 -17.12
N ARG A 402 4.21 -1.91 -15.82
CA ARG A 402 4.27 -0.85 -14.79
C ARG A 402 5.66 -0.24 -14.68
N ALA A 403 6.70 -1.07 -14.63
CA ALA A 403 8.09 -0.62 -14.54
C ALA A 403 8.46 0.31 -15.71
N ARG A 404 8.04 -0.04 -16.94
CA ARG A 404 8.23 0.83 -18.11
C ARG A 404 7.42 2.12 -18.04
N ALA A 405 6.19 2.10 -17.53
CA ALA A 405 5.40 3.32 -17.34
C ALA A 405 6.06 4.29 -16.34
N PHE A 406 6.57 3.77 -15.22
CA PHE A 406 7.37 4.56 -14.28
C PHE A 406 8.68 5.06 -14.88
N GLU A 407 9.37 4.25 -15.69
CA GLU A 407 10.60 4.65 -16.38
C GLU A 407 10.35 5.88 -17.27
N VAL A 408 9.28 5.86 -18.07
CA VAL A 408 8.92 6.94 -19.00
C VAL A 408 8.46 8.20 -18.26
N ALA A 409 7.61 8.08 -17.24
CA ALA A 409 7.18 9.22 -16.44
C ALA A 409 8.37 9.90 -15.72
N ARG A 410 9.28 9.11 -15.13
CA ARG A 410 10.52 9.61 -14.51
C ARG A 410 11.49 10.23 -15.52
N GLN A 411 11.55 9.72 -16.76
CA GLN A 411 12.36 10.32 -17.84
C GLN A 411 11.82 11.69 -18.30
N LEU A 412 10.50 11.87 -18.35
CA LEU A 412 9.86 13.13 -18.75
C LEU A 412 10.07 14.26 -17.73
N TYR A 413 10.07 13.92 -16.44
CA TYR A 413 10.29 14.87 -15.32
C TYR A 413 11.72 14.87 -14.78
N ALA A 414 12.67 14.19 -15.43
CA ALA A 414 14.07 14.20 -15.01
C ALA A 414 14.64 15.63 -15.05
N GLY A 415 15.31 16.03 -13.97
CA GLY A 415 15.78 17.42 -13.74
C GLY A 415 14.83 18.29 -12.88
N LEU A 416 13.68 17.75 -12.45
CA LEU A 416 12.70 18.40 -11.58
C LEU A 416 12.54 17.64 -10.25
N SER A 417 12.04 18.30 -9.20
CA SER A 417 11.78 17.70 -7.89
C SER A 417 10.47 16.87 -7.86
N VAL A 418 10.44 15.77 -8.62
CA VAL A 418 9.26 14.87 -8.73
C VAL A 418 9.63 13.42 -8.39
N ASP A 419 8.78 12.76 -7.60
CA ASP A 419 9.00 11.43 -7.03
C ASP A 419 7.79 10.52 -7.26
N PHE A 420 7.81 9.79 -8.39
CA PHE A 420 6.77 8.81 -8.75
C PHE A 420 6.93 7.50 -7.99
N ARG A 421 5.86 7.07 -7.29
CA ARG A 421 5.84 5.88 -6.44
C ARG A 421 4.67 4.94 -6.77
N ALA A 422 4.88 3.64 -6.55
CA ALA A 422 3.90 2.58 -6.75
C ALA A 422 3.12 2.21 -5.48
N GLU A 423 3.57 2.70 -4.34
CA GLU A 423 3.00 2.48 -3.00
C GLU A 423 2.58 3.84 -2.44
N GLU A 424 1.61 3.84 -1.52
CA GLU A 424 1.03 5.07 -0.96
C GLU A 424 2.03 5.71 0.04
N PRO A 425 2.36 7.03 -0.07
CA PRO A 425 3.40 7.65 0.74
C PRO A 425 3.13 7.68 2.25
N GLU A 426 3.80 6.78 3.00
CA GLU A 426 3.79 6.81 4.47
C GLU A 426 4.53 8.04 5.04
N ASP A 427 5.51 8.59 4.33
CA ASP A 427 6.38 9.71 4.69
C ASP A 427 5.87 11.11 4.26
N PHE A 428 4.82 11.19 3.43
CA PHE A 428 4.19 12.46 3.03
C PHE A 428 2.72 12.51 3.47
N GLY A 429 2.25 13.70 3.86
CA GLY A 429 0.84 13.99 4.14
C GLY A 429 0.11 14.64 2.97
N LEU A 430 0.85 15.31 2.08
CA LEU A 430 0.35 15.86 0.82
C LEU A 430 1.13 15.22 -0.35
N PHE A 431 0.42 14.60 -1.30
CA PHE A 431 0.98 13.99 -2.51
C PHE A 431 -0.09 13.87 -3.59
N THR A 432 0.28 14.04 -4.86
CA THR A 432 -0.66 13.82 -5.98
C THR A 432 -0.97 12.34 -6.07
N ARG A 433 -2.23 11.98 -6.31
CA ARG A 433 -2.61 10.61 -6.69
C ARG A 433 -3.13 10.58 -8.12
N ILE A 434 -2.61 9.64 -8.92
CA ILE A 434 -3.08 9.35 -10.27
C ILE A 434 -3.56 7.89 -10.31
N ASP A 435 -4.83 7.68 -10.64
CA ASP A 435 -5.39 6.33 -10.82
C ASP A 435 -5.15 5.84 -12.25
N VAL A 436 -4.56 4.66 -12.41
CA VAL A 436 -4.46 3.95 -13.70
C VAL A 436 -5.50 2.84 -13.72
N SER A 437 -6.42 2.91 -14.68
CA SER A 437 -7.65 2.12 -14.74
C SER A 437 -7.85 1.49 -16.12
N GLY A 438 -8.98 0.81 -16.33
CA GLY A 438 -9.31 0.14 -17.59
C GLY A 438 -10.17 0.98 -18.52
N VAL A 439 -11.49 0.76 -18.46
CA VAL A 439 -12.52 1.49 -19.22
C VAL A 439 -12.55 2.98 -18.82
N ASP A 440 -12.67 3.88 -19.80
CA ASP A 440 -13.09 5.28 -19.59
C ASP A 440 -14.54 5.34 -19.09
N PRO A 441 -14.82 5.67 -17.81
CA PRO A 441 -16.17 5.63 -17.26
C PRO A 441 -17.06 6.77 -17.77
N ASN A 442 -16.47 7.79 -18.41
CA ASN A 442 -17.23 8.85 -19.07
C ASN A 442 -17.82 8.37 -20.41
N GLY A 443 -17.27 7.29 -20.99
CA GLY A 443 -17.71 6.75 -22.28
C GLY A 443 -17.39 7.64 -23.48
N LEU A 444 -16.40 8.52 -23.36
CA LEU A 444 -16.01 9.51 -24.37
C LEU A 444 -14.84 9.04 -25.24
N GLY A 445 -14.11 8.00 -24.82
CA GLY A 445 -12.90 7.50 -25.48
C GLY A 445 -11.64 8.25 -25.08
N LEU A 446 -11.64 8.87 -23.89
CA LEU A 446 -10.49 9.57 -23.34
C LEU A 446 -9.36 8.58 -23.02
N LEU A 447 -8.11 8.95 -23.30
CA LEU A 447 -6.93 8.13 -22.96
C LEU A 447 -6.48 8.33 -21.52
N GLY A 448 -6.62 9.56 -21.04
CA GLY A 448 -6.54 9.99 -19.66
C GLY A 448 -7.37 11.27 -19.51
N TYR A 449 -7.59 11.70 -18.28
CA TYR A 449 -8.22 12.97 -17.97
C TYR A 449 -7.87 13.44 -16.55
N ASP A 450 -7.33 14.65 -16.44
CA ASP A 450 -7.31 15.44 -15.21
C ASP A 450 -8.74 15.96 -14.89
N ASN A 451 -9.34 15.40 -13.85
CA ASN A 451 -10.65 15.81 -13.33
C ASN A 451 -10.57 16.72 -12.10
N THR A 452 -9.41 17.31 -11.77
CA THR A 452 -9.27 18.24 -10.64
C THR A 452 -10.02 19.56 -10.89
N PRO A 453 -10.44 20.32 -9.85
CA PRO A 453 -11.26 21.52 -10.03
C PRO A 453 -10.45 22.71 -10.60
N GLY A 454 -10.27 22.74 -11.91
CA GLY A 454 -9.46 23.75 -12.60
C GLY A 454 -7.96 23.56 -12.36
N LYS A 455 -7.15 24.29 -13.15
CA LYS A 455 -5.68 24.22 -13.14
C LYS A 455 -5.07 24.66 -11.81
N ASP A 456 -4.03 23.96 -11.39
CA ASP A 456 -3.18 24.38 -10.28
C ASP A 456 -1.96 25.20 -10.74
N THR A 457 -2.19 26.43 -11.18
CA THR A 457 -1.09 27.32 -11.54
C THR A 457 -0.26 27.67 -10.30
N ASP A 458 1.04 27.36 -10.36
CA ASP A 458 2.07 27.51 -9.31
C ASP A 458 2.09 26.38 -8.24
N ASN A 459 1.52 25.21 -8.56
CA ASN A 459 1.58 23.96 -7.78
C ASN A 459 1.02 24.08 -6.34
N LEU A 460 0.01 24.93 -6.14
CA LEU A 460 -0.54 25.25 -4.82
C LEU A 460 -1.20 24.03 -4.14
N ARG A 461 -1.62 23.02 -4.90
CA ARG A 461 -2.31 21.79 -4.47
C ARG A 461 -1.41 20.56 -4.56
N LEU A 462 -0.52 20.39 -3.59
CA LEU A 462 0.38 19.23 -3.55
C LEU A 462 -0.36 17.87 -3.42
N ASP A 463 -1.65 17.84 -3.06
CA ASP A 463 -2.47 16.66 -2.77
C ASP A 463 -3.51 16.29 -3.85
N ASP A 464 -3.34 16.80 -5.08
CA ASP A 464 -4.32 16.66 -6.16
C ASP A 464 -4.65 15.22 -6.57
N ARG A 465 -5.89 15.01 -7.07
CA ARG A 465 -6.45 13.67 -7.31
C ARG A 465 -6.98 13.51 -8.73
N VAL A 466 -6.09 13.05 -9.61
CA VAL A 466 -6.39 12.65 -10.99
C VAL A 466 -6.91 11.21 -10.97
N GLY A 467 -8.17 11.03 -10.57
CA GLY A 467 -8.73 9.70 -10.35
C GLY A 467 -10.10 9.68 -9.68
N GLY A 468 -10.86 8.62 -9.92
CA GLY A 468 -12.20 8.45 -9.36
C GLY A 468 -13.19 9.53 -9.83
N VAL A 469 -14.23 9.78 -9.04
CA VAL A 469 -15.27 10.80 -9.35
C VAL A 469 -14.96 12.11 -8.66
N ASN A 470 -14.98 13.22 -9.42
CA ASN A 470 -15.03 14.57 -8.87
C ASN A 470 -16.42 15.20 -9.12
N ALA A 471 -17.17 15.41 -8.04
CA ALA A 471 -18.52 15.99 -8.11
C ALA A 471 -18.52 17.47 -8.53
N VAL A 472 -17.50 18.25 -8.15
CA VAL A 472 -17.42 19.68 -8.50
C VAL A 472 -17.23 19.85 -10.01
N THR A 473 -16.40 19.00 -10.61
CA THR A 473 -16.16 18.96 -12.07
C THR A 473 -17.44 18.58 -12.82
N GLN A 474 -18.21 17.60 -12.30
CA GLN A 474 -19.54 17.26 -12.84
C GLN A 474 -20.57 18.40 -12.71
N GLU A 475 -20.58 19.13 -11.59
CA GLU A 475 -21.50 20.27 -11.37
C GLU A 475 -21.22 21.43 -12.34
N ASN A 476 -19.97 21.60 -12.78
CA ASN A 476 -19.59 22.56 -13.83
C ASN A 476 -19.99 22.09 -15.25
N GLY A 477 -20.32 20.80 -15.43
CA GLY A 477 -20.73 20.21 -16.70
C GLY A 477 -19.63 19.43 -17.45
N ASP A 478 -18.45 19.30 -16.84
CA ASP A 478 -17.28 18.60 -17.40
C ASP A 478 -17.28 17.09 -17.05
N PRO A 479 -16.46 16.26 -17.71
CA PRO A 479 -16.33 14.84 -17.39
C PRO A 479 -15.97 14.61 -15.91
N GLY A 480 -16.67 13.69 -15.24
CA GLY A 480 -16.51 13.50 -13.81
C GLY A 480 -15.39 12.56 -13.40
N PHE A 481 -15.04 11.62 -14.28
CA PHE A 481 -14.07 10.57 -13.99
C PHE A 481 -12.71 10.90 -14.59
N GLY A 482 -11.69 11.00 -13.75
CA GLY A 482 -10.30 11.18 -14.15
C GLY A 482 -9.43 9.95 -13.95
N GLY A 483 -8.14 10.09 -14.26
CA GLY A 483 -7.17 9.01 -14.28
C GLY A 483 -6.70 8.66 -15.69
N VAL A 484 -6.04 7.51 -15.83
CA VAL A 484 -5.60 6.94 -17.13
C VAL A 484 -6.49 5.75 -17.47
N PHE A 485 -6.89 5.62 -18.75
CA PHE A 485 -7.87 4.63 -19.22
C PHE A 485 -7.23 3.67 -20.23
N VAL A 486 -6.74 2.53 -19.74
CA VAL A 486 -5.91 1.61 -20.53
C VAL A 486 -6.68 0.85 -21.60
N GLU A 487 -8.01 0.72 -21.50
CA GLU A 487 -8.82 0.15 -22.60
C GLU A 487 -9.00 1.13 -23.76
N SER A 488 -9.07 2.43 -23.49
CA SER A 488 -9.13 3.46 -24.55
C SER A 488 -7.90 3.43 -25.48
N LEU A 489 -6.76 2.91 -25.00
CA LEU A 489 -5.57 2.70 -25.84
C LEU A 489 -5.80 1.70 -26.98
N PHE A 490 -6.79 0.80 -26.89
CA PHE A 490 -7.21 0.00 -28.05
C PHE A 490 -7.69 0.85 -29.22
N GLY A 491 -8.08 2.11 -29.00
CA GLY A 491 -8.45 3.04 -30.06
C GLY A 491 -7.33 3.31 -31.07
N PHE A 492 -6.06 2.99 -30.76
CA PHE A 492 -4.95 3.02 -31.71
C PHE A 492 -4.87 1.79 -32.64
N SER A 493 -5.61 0.72 -32.36
CA SER A 493 -5.80 -0.44 -33.24
C SER A 493 -6.58 -0.05 -34.50
N GLN A 494 -6.27 -0.64 -35.66
CA GLN A 494 -7.20 -0.57 -36.80
C GLN A 494 -8.43 -1.47 -36.59
N HIS A 495 -8.38 -2.38 -35.62
CA HIS A 495 -9.39 -3.40 -35.31
C HIS A 495 -9.66 -3.49 -33.78
N PRO A 496 -10.16 -2.41 -33.13
CA PRO A 496 -10.38 -2.36 -31.66
C PRO A 496 -11.53 -3.26 -31.14
N GLY A 497 -12.27 -3.90 -32.04
CA GLY A 497 -13.34 -4.85 -31.71
C GLY A 497 -14.50 -4.18 -30.99
N LYS A 498 -14.59 -4.40 -29.67
CA LYS A 498 -15.59 -3.79 -28.76
C LYS A 498 -14.96 -3.02 -27.60
N LEU A 499 -13.63 -2.98 -27.51
CA LEU A 499 -12.90 -2.48 -26.35
C LEU A 499 -12.77 -0.95 -26.37
N ALA A 500 -12.67 -0.36 -27.58
CA ALA A 500 -12.60 1.07 -27.78
C ALA A 500 -13.24 1.50 -29.11
N THR A 501 -13.54 2.80 -29.21
CA THR A 501 -13.76 3.46 -30.50
C THR A 501 -12.42 3.69 -31.19
N GLN A 502 -12.33 3.46 -32.50
CA GLN A 502 -11.11 3.74 -33.27
C GLN A 502 -10.82 5.25 -33.31
N LEU A 503 -9.59 5.64 -32.99
CA LEU A 503 -9.12 7.02 -33.01
C LEU A 503 -8.62 7.43 -34.40
N SER A 504 -8.51 8.74 -34.63
CA SER A 504 -7.92 9.34 -35.83
C SER A 504 -6.48 8.87 -36.08
N GLY A 505 -5.69 8.73 -35.02
CA GLY A 505 -4.27 8.31 -35.05
C GLY A 505 -4.05 6.79 -35.00
N ALA A 506 -5.03 5.97 -35.39
CA ALA A 506 -4.92 4.51 -35.38
C ALA A 506 -3.92 3.98 -36.42
N ASP A 507 -2.98 3.14 -35.99
CA ASP A 507 -1.81 2.74 -36.79
C ASP A 507 -1.68 1.22 -36.87
N PRO A 508 -1.44 0.63 -38.07
CA PRO A 508 -1.19 -0.81 -38.20
C PRO A 508 0.03 -1.32 -37.40
N ALA A 509 0.88 -0.42 -36.86
CA ALA A 509 1.95 -0.76 -35.93
C ALA A 509 1.43 -1.23 -34.55
N PHE A 510 0.28 -0.74 -34.08
CA PHE A 510 -0.37 -1.23 -32.87
C PHE A 510 -0.72 -2.71 -33.03
N ASP A 511 -1.43 -3.03 -34.11
CA ASP A 511 -1.91 -4.38 -34.40
C ASP A 511 -0.74 -5.38 -34.55
N ARG A 512 0.35 -4.97 -35.22
CA ARG A 512 1.59 -5.78 -35.32
C ARG A 512 2.27 -6.09 -33.98
N LEU A 513 2.05 -5.29 -32.94
CA LEU A 513 2.66 -5.48 -31.61
C LEU A 513 1.77 -6.30 -30.67
N PHE A 514 0.45 -6.15 -30.76
CA PHE A 514 -0.48 -6.71 -29.78
C PHE A 514 -1.31 -7.91 -30.30
N ASP A 515 -1.55 -8.05 -31.61
CA ASP A 515 -2.47 -9.09 -32.11
C ASP A 515 -1.98 -10.52 -31.88
N GLU A 516 -0.66 -10.78 -31.75
CA GLU A 516 -0.12 -12.11 -31.37
C GLU A 516 -0.51 -12.52 -29.93
N PHE A 517 -0.77 -11.55 -29.05
CA PHE A 517 -1.05 -11.80 -27.63
C PHE A 517 -2.54 -11.67 -27.32
N ARG A 518 -3.25 -10.78 -28.01
CA ARG A 518 -4.69 -10.52 -27.90
C ARG A 518 -5.56 -11.79 -27.94
N PRO A 519 -6.31 -12.10 -26.86
CA PRO A 519 -7.23 -13.24 -26.83
C PRO A 519 -8.45 -13.13 -27.76
N ASP A 520 -8.80 -11.92 -28.24
CA ASP A 520 -9.88 -11.72 -29.20
C ASP A 520 -9.44 -11.99 -30.66
N VAL A 521 -8.13 -11.90 -30.97
CA VAL A 521 -7.58 -12.07 -32.33
C VAL A 521 -6.94 -13.45 -32.51
N THR A 522 -5.85 -13.77 -31.80
CA THR A 522 -5.03 -14.98 -32.06
C THR A 522 -5.05 -16.02 -30.95
N LYS A 523 -5.38 -15.63 -29.71
CA LYS A 523 -5.45 -16.53 -28.53
C LYS A 523 -4.11 -17.12 -28.07
N HIS A 524 -2.99 -16.41 -28.26
CA HIS A 524 -1.68 -16.78 -27.71
C HIS A 524 -1.12 -15.75 -26.71
N PRO A 525 -1.87 -15.42 -25.62
CA PRO A 525 -1.42 -14.48 -24.60
C PRO A 525 -0.09 -14.92 -23.99
N VAL A 526 0.61 -13.97 -23.38
CA VAL A 526 1.90 -14.20 -22.73
C VAL A 526 1.69 -15.08 -21.50
N LEU A 527 2.54 -16.10 -21.35
CA LEU A 527 2.53 -17.01 -20.20
C LEU A 527 3.52 -16.54 -19.13
N ALA A 528 3.28 -16.88 -17.86
CA ALA A 528 4.20 -16.53 -16.76
C ALA A 528 5.61 -17.12 -16.95
N THR A 529 5.77 -18.23 -17.66
CA THR A 529 7.10 -18.77 -18.03
C THR A 529 7.85 -17.92 -19.05
N GLU A 530 7.24 -16.85 -19.58
CA GLU A 530 7.84 -15.91 -20.53
C GLU A 530 8.26 -14.59 -19.87
N SER A 531 7.83 -14.29 -18.62
CA SER A 531 8.24 -13.08 -17.88
C SER A 531 9.67 -13.16 -17.37
N ASP A 532 10.08 -14.34 -16.90
CA ASP A 532 11.31 -14.54 -16.12
C ASP A 532 12.61 -14.27 -16.90
N VAL A 533 12.53 -14.17 -18.24
CA VAL A 533 13.69 -14.01 -19.13
C VAL A 533 13.39 -12.99 -20.26
N LEU A 534 12.65 -11.92 -19.97
CA LEU A 534 12.43 -10.86 -20.95
C LEU A 534 13.74 -10.11 -21.28
N PRO A 535 14.12 -9.98 -22.57
CA PRO A 535 15.22 -9.11 -22.96
C PRO A 535 14.81 -7.64 -22.81
N LEU A 536 15.77 -6.76 -22.51
CA LEU A 536 15.54 -5.31 -22.61
C LEU A 536 15.17 -4.95 -24.05
N ALA A 537 13.96 -4.42 -24.24
CA ALA A 537 13.47 -3.99 -25.54
C ALA A 537 14.35 -2.88 -26.11
N ARG A 538 14.91 -3.11 -27.31
CA ARG A 538 15.59 -2.07 -28.09
C ARG A 538 14.60 -1.54 -29.11
N VAL A 539 14.32 -0.24 -29.12
CA VAL A 539 13.30 0.35 -30.01
C VAL A 539 13.51 -0.03 -31.48
N ALA A 540 14.75 0.05 -31.96
CA ALA A 540 15.15 -0.37 -33.31
C ALA A 540 14.96 -1.87 -33.64
N THR A 541 14.69 -2.74 -32.65
CA THR A 541 14.30 -4.14 -32.87
C THR A 541 12.79 -4.34 -32.95
N CYS A 542 11.99 -3.38 -32.49
CA CYS A 542 10.52 -3.48 -32.49
C CYS A 542 9.87 -3.24 -33.86
N GLU A 543 10.65 -2.86 -34.89
CA GLU A 543 10.18 -2.83 -36.28
C GLU A 543 10.06 -4.25 -36.88
N ALA A 544 10.96 -5.14 -36.49
CA ALA A 544 11.09 -6.51 -37.00
C ALA A 544 11.61 -7.51 -35.92
N PRO A 545 10.90 -7.66 -34.78
CA PRO A 545 11.34 -8.49 -33.65
C PRO A 545 11.34 -10.00 -33.99
N GLY A 546 12.49 -10.66 -33.84
CA GLY A 546 12.72 -12.03 -34.32
C GLY A 546 12.13 -13.12 -33.42
N SER A 547 12.53 -13.15 -32.15
CA SER A 547 12.07 -14.12 -31.15
C SER A 547 10.75 -13.68 -30.50
N ARG A 548 10.02 -14.64 -29.89
CA ARG A 548 8.80 -14.31 -29.14
C ARG A 548 9.10 -13.46 -27.89
N GLY A 549 10.22 -13.70 -27.20
CA GLY A 549 10.67 -12.86 -26.09
C GLY A 549 10.92 -11.40 -26.48
N GLU A 550 11.52 -11.15 -27.66
CA GLU A 550 11.65 -9.78 -28.20
C GLU A 550 10.29 -9.16 -28.55
N ARG A 551 9.33 -9.94 -29.06
CA ARG A 551 7.96 -9.46 -29.32
C ARG A 551 7.21 -9.08 -28.05
N VAL A 552 7.29 -9.91 -27.01
CA VAL A 552 6.73 -9.57 -25.68
C VAL A 552 7.40 -8.33 -25.11
N ALA A 553 8.73 -8.24 -25.17
CA ALA A 553 9.47 -7.06 -24.70
C ALA A 553 9.05 -5.78 -25.46
N CYS A 554 8.84 -5.86 -26.77
CA CYS A 554 8.35 -4.73 -27.57
C CYS A 554 6.89 -4.35 -27.28
N ALA A 555 6.00 -5.32 -27.01
CA ALA A 555 4.63 -5.05 -26.58
C ALA A 555 4.59 -4.40 -25.19
N VAL A 556 5.41 -4.88 -24.25
CA VAL A 556 5.64 -4.27 -22.92
C VAL A 556 6.20 -2.85 -23.05
N HIS A 557 7.20 -2.65 -23.92
CA HIS A 557 7.78 -1.33 -24.18
C HIS A 557 6.74 -0.35 -24.70
N ALA A 558 5.95 -0.75 -25.70
CA ALA A 558 4.93 0.10 -26.29
C ALA A 558 3.82 0.43 -25.28
N LEU A 559 3.20 -0.58 -24.65
CA LEU A 559 2.09 -0.35 -23.71
C LEU A 559 2.53 0.43 -22.46
N GLY A 560 3.69 0.10 -21.90
CA GLY A 560 4.26 0.84 -20.78
C GLY A 560 4.58 2.30 -21.15
N SER A 561 5.08 2.55 -22.38
CA SER A 561 5.32 3.92 -22.84
C SER A 561 4.02 4.69 -23.04
N LEU A 562 2.98 4.09 -23.64
CA LEU A 562 1.65 4.70 -23.77
C LEU A 562 1.09 5.16 -22.41
N ILE A 563 1.19 4.31 -21.39
CA ILE A 563 0.69 4.60 -20.05
C ILE A 563 1.55 5.68 -19.36
N GLY A 564 2.87 5.58 -19.46
CA GLY A 564 3.80 6.56 -18.87
C GLY A 564 3.71 7.95 -19.49
N ASP A 565 3.55 8.04 -20.82
CA ASP A 565 3.35 9.30 -21.54
C ASP A 565 2.01 9.96 -21.17
N THR A 566 0.91 9.20 -21.11
CA THR A 566 -0.40 9.76 -20.69
C THR A 566 -0.38 10.15 -19.22
N LEU A 567 0.21 9.34 -18.33
CA LEU A 567 0.32 9.68 -16.91
C LEU A 567 1.11 10.98 -16.66
N ALA A 568 2.20 11.18 -17.41
CA ALA A 568 2.97 12.42 -17.36
C ALA A 568 2.25 13.62 -18.01
N HIS A 569 1.32 13.37 -18.94
CA HIS A 569 0.45 14.40 -19.53
C HIS A 569 -0.61 14.89 -18.53
N GLU A 570 -1.34 13.98 -17.87
CA GLU A 570 -2.34 14.37 -16.87
C GLU A 570 -1.69 15.02 -15.63
N LEU A 571 -0.50 14.57 -15.21
CA LEU A 571 0.28 15.30 -14.19
C LEU A 571 0.71 16.70 -14.66
N GLY A 572 0.90 16.89 -15.97
CA GLY A 572 1.12 18.21 -16.54
C GLY A 572 -0.05 19.14 -16.29
N HIS A 573 -1.27 18.70 -16.58
CA HIS A 573 -2.50 19.47 -16.31
C HIS A 573 -2.69 19.77 -14.81
N ALA A 574 -2.47 18.77 -13.95
CA ALA A 574 -2.54 18.91 -12.51
C ALA A 574 -1.42 19.81 -11.91
N LEU A 575 -0.42 20.19 -12.72
CA LEU A 575 0.61 21.18 -12.38
C LEU A 575 0.42 22.51 -13.14
N GLY A 576 -0.71 22.73 -13.82
CA GLY A 576 -1.06 23.97 -14.52
C GLY A 576 -0.66 24.08 -16.00
N LEU A 577 -0.07 23.04 -16.59
CA LEU A 577 0.31 23.01 -18.02
C LEU A 577 -0.89 22.75 -18.95
N ALA A 578 -0.85 23.11 -20.23
CA ALA A 578 0.27 23.71 -20.99
C ALA A 578 0.38 25.24 -20.84
N GLN A 579 -0.72 25.94 -20.61
CA GLN A 579 -0.73 27.40 -20.55
C GLN A 579 -0.94 27.84 -19.08
N PRO A 580 0.11 28.03 -18.27
CA PRO A 580 -0.06 28.40 -16.86
C PRO A 580 -0.62 29.81 -16.69
N ASP A 581 -0.31 30.72 -17.63
CA ASP A 581 -0.78 32.11 -17.66
C ASP A 581 -2.09 32.30 -18.46
N GLY A 582 -2.85 31.24 -18.74
CA GLY A 582 -4.08 31.30 -19.56
C GLY A 582 -4.96 30.05 -19.51
N ASP A 583 -6.05 30.04 -20.28
CA ASP A 583 -7.11 29.03 -20.13
C ASP A 583 -6.82 27.69 -20.85
N GLY A 584 -5.93 27.65 -21.84
CA GLY A 584 -5.74 26.46 -22.69
C GLY A 584 -4.98 25.32 -22.01
N PHE A 585 -5.54 24.11 -22.01
CA PHE A 585 -4.93 22.93 -21.38
C PHE A 585 -3.82 22.29 -22.22
N HIS A 586 -3.90 22.40 -23.55
CA HIS A 586 -2.86 21.93 -24.48
C HIS A 586 -2.01 23.09 -25.03
N ASN A 587 -0.88 22.76 -25.67
CA ASN A 587 -0.08 23.71 -26.45
C ASN A 587 -0.96 24.48 -27.47
N VAL A 588 -0.52 25.68 -27.88
CA VAL A 588 -1.29 26.52 -28.83
C VAL A 588 -1.29 25.92 -30.23
N THR A 589 -0.19 25.27 -30.62
CA THR A 589 -0.09 24.44 -31.82
C THR A 589 0.45 23.05 -31.47
N ASP A 590 0.00 22.03 -32.21
CA ASP A 590 0.52 20.67 -32.09
C ASP A 590 1.80 20.51 -32.95
N ALA A 591 2.85 19.92 -32.39
CA ALA A 591 4.13 19.67 -33.04
C ALA A 591 4.76 18.33 -32.59
N PRO A 592 5.42 17.55 -33.48
CA PRO A 592 5.97 16.25 -33.14
C PRO A 592 6.88 16.24 -31.89
N GLY A 593 6.65 15.26 -31.01
CA GLY A 593 7.43 15.03 -29.80
C GLY A 593 7.12 15.95 -28.62
N ARG A 594 6.02 16.73 -28.65
CA ARG A 594 5.56 17.50 -27.48
C ARG A 594 4.69 16.64 -26.57
N LEU A 595 4.98 16.64 -25.27
CA LEU A 595 4.14 15.90 -24.31
C LEU A 595 2.72 16.48 -24.20
N MET A 596 2.60 17.82 -24.15
CA MET A 596 1.36 18.56 -23.82
C MET A 596 0.50 18.95 -25.04
N ASP A 597 0.66 18.24 -26.16
CA ASP A 597 -0.18 18.40 -27.36
C ASP A 597 -1.53 17.71 -27.21
N GLY A 598 -2.48 18.11 -28.04
CA GLY A 598 -3.85 17.60 -28.05
C GLY A 598 -3.93 16.07 -28.07
N GLY A 599 -4.79 15.50 -27.21
CA GLY A 599 -4.98 14.06 -27.10
C GLY A 599 -5.12 13.32 -28.44
N SER A 600 -5.90 13.89 -29.37
CA SER A 600 -6.17 13.40 -30.74
C SER A 600 -5.08 13.65 -31.78
N SER A 601 -4.10 14.51 -31.47
CA SER A 601 -3.07 14.99 -32.39
C SER A 601 -1.76 14.19 -32.28
N ARG A 602 -1.47 13.62 -31.10
CA ARG A 602 -0.29 12.77 -30.85
C ARG A 602 -0.52 11.32 -31.30
N GLU A 603 0.10 10.93 -32.42
CA GLU A 603 -0.03 9.59 -33.03
C GLU A 603 0.51 8.43 -32.15
N PHE A 604 0.04 7.21 -32.43
CA PHE A 604 0.45 5.99 -31.72
C PHE A 604 1.97 5.82 -31.59
N ARG A 605 2.73 6.02 -32.69
CA ARG A 605 4.18 5.78 -32.75
C ARG A 605 4.95 6.66 -31.78
N GLU A 606 4.49 7.89 -31.60
CA GLU A 606 5.11 8.86 -30.71
C GLU A 606 4.89 8.46 -29.25
N ARG A 607 3.63 8.25 -28.85
CA ARG A 607 3.27 7.83 -27.48
C ARG A 607 3.88 6.47 -27.10
N ALA A 608 3.99 5.55 -28.06
CA ALA A 608 4.65 4.26 -27.89
C ALA A 608 6.18 4.33 -27.96
N ARG A 609 6.75 5.49 -28.34
CA ARG A 609 8.19 5.79 -28.50
C ARG A 609 8.91 4.86 -29.49
N LEU A 610 8.29 4.64 -30.65
CA LEU A 610 8.75 3.69 -31.68
C LEU A 610 9.19 4.36 -32.98
N LEU A 611 9.91 3.61 -33.82
CA LEU A 611 10.19 3.91 -35.23
C LEU A 611 10.85 5.29 -35.45
N GLY A 612 11.73 5.70 -34.53
CA GLY A 612 12.42 7.01 -34.55
C GLY A 612 11.77 8.11 -33.70
N HIS A 613 10.57 7.89 -33.14
CA HIS A 613 9.86 8.87 -32.29
C HIS A 613 10.20 8.73 -30.80
N GLU A 614 11.46 8.42 -30.46
CA GLU A 614 11.88 8.14 -29.06
C GLU A 614 11.85 9.38 -28.14
N ARG A 615 12.04 10.58 -28.73
CA ARG A 615 12.11 11.87 -28.02
C ARG A 615 10.73 12.55 -27.95
N VAL A 616 9.98 12.21 -26.90
CA VAL A 616 8.89 13.05 -26.38
C VAL A 616 9.41 13.87 -25.20
N VAL A 617 9.12 15.17 -25.17
CA VAL A 617 9.58 16.14 -24.17
C VAL A 617 8.53 17.19 -23.83
N PHE A 618 8.65 17.80 -22.64
CA PHE A 618 8.17 19.16 -22.43
C PHE A 618 8.97 20.14 -23.30
N CYS A 619 8.29 21.05 -23.99
CA CYS A 619 8.91 22.17 -24.67
C CYS A 619 9.50 23.19 -23.68
N GLU A 620 10.37 24.07 -24.18
CA GLU A 620 11.18 25.01 -23.40
C GLU A 620 10.36 25.80 -22.36
N GLN A 621 9.25 26.42 -22.77
CA GLN A 621 8.42 27.25 -21.89
C GLN A 621 7.74 26.41 -20.80
N ASN A 622 7.21 25.24 -21.15
CA ASN A 622 6.55 24.33 -20.20
C ASN A 622 7.56 23.77 -19.18
N TYR A 623 8.78 23.43 -19.61
CA TYR A 623 9.82 22.93 -18.72
C TYR A 623 10.41 24.02 -17.82
N ALA A 624 10.66 25.22 -18.35
CA ALA A 624 11.10 26.38 -17.57
C ALA A 624 10.04 26.82 -16.53
N TYR A 625 8.75 26.65 -16.85
CA TYR A 625 7.68 26.79 -15.88
C TYR A 625 7.76 25.72 -14.78
N LEU A 626 7.89 24.44 -15.13
CA LEU A 626 8.05 23.37 -14.13
C LEU A 626 9.26 23.61 -13.21
N GLN A 627 10.40 24.06 -13.75
CA GLN A 627 11.59 24.43 -12.96
C GLN A 627 11.32 25.59 -11.97
N ARG A 628 10.39 26.50 -12.29
CA ARG A 628 9.98 27.60 -11.40
C ARG A 628 9.16 27.10 -10.20
N ILE A 629 8.33 26.08 -10.40
CA ILE A 629 7.32 25.62 -9.42
C ILE A 629 7.73 24.34 -8.66
N LEU A 630 8.73 23.62 -9.16
CA LEU A 630 9.29 22.39 -8.58
C LEU A 630 10.80 22.49 -8.26
N GLY A 631 11.39 23.67 -8.44
CA GLY A 631 12.85 23.85 -8.38
C GLY A 631 13.59 23.23 -9.58
N ALA A 632 14.88 23.58 -9.71
CA ALA A 632 15.70 23.21 -10.85
C ALA A 632 16.88 22.31 -10.43
N GLY A 633 16.90 21.08 -10.95
CA GLY A 633 18.11 20.28 -11.08
C GLY A 633 18.77 20.48 -12.45
N ASP A 634 19.77 19.64 -12.75
CA ASP A 634 20.37 19.58 -14.10
C ASP A 634 19.31 19.18 -15.14
N ASP A 635 19.09 20.02 -16.17
CA ASP A 635 18.21 19.68 -17.28
C ASP A 635 18.87 18.60 -18.17
N PRO A 636 18.27 17.39 -18.32
CA PRO A 636 18.80 16.34 -19.17
C PRO A 636 18.68 16.64 -20.68
N ASP A 637 17.86 17.62 -21.08
CA ASP A 637 17.69 18.04 -22.48
C ASP A 637 17.73 19.58 -22.62
N PRO A 638 18.90 20.21 -22.52
CA PRO A 638 19.05 21.67 -22.66
C PRO A 638 18.85 22.18 -24.10
N ASN A 639 18.31 21.35 -25.00
CA ASN A 639 17.95 21.71 -26.38
C ASN A 639 16.48 21.40 -26.66
N ARG A 640 15.61 21.52 -25.65
CA ARG A 640 14.15 21.48 -25.81
C ARG A 640 13.70 22.51 -26.87
N PRO A 641 12.82 22.14 -27.80
CA PRO A 641 12.23 23.10 -28.73
C PRO A 641 11.17 23.96 -28.03
N ALA A 642 10.83 25.11 -28.62
CA ALA A 642 9.75 25.97 -28.14
C ALA A 642 8.35 25.31 -28.29
N CYS A 643 7.36 25.84 -27.58
CA CYS A 643 5.98 25.37 -27.60
C CYS A 643 5.13 25.93 -28.76
N ASP A 644 5.61 26.96 -29.46
CA ASP A 644 5.05 27.67 -30.64
C ASP A 644 3.55 28.09 -30.57
#